data_AF-A0AAV9J9P0-F1
#
_entry.id   AF-A0AAV9J9P0-F1
#
_cell.length_a   1.000
_cell.length_b   1.000
_cell.length_c   1.000
_cell.angle_alpha   90.00
_cell.angle_beta   90.00
_cell.angle_gamma   90.00
#
_symmetry.space_group_name_H-M   'P 1'
#
loop_
_entity.id
_entity.type
_entity.pdbx_description
1 polymer ?
#
loop_
_entity_poly.entity_id
_entity_poly.type
_entity_poly.pdbx_seq_one_letter_code
_entity_poly.pdbx_strand_id
1 'polypeptide(L)'
;MAYQGGGGYGDDQRMHALPPGTVRHTEDTHDIATWPLTVAQQPFHAPPPHDSDDEEQEHSLLNPAGPFSGPFDEPGSRDGTPGIHEPTGYNLEESYAGASGGHAPPYNGYHEPGYTGTQLEDPGYGAPDRAPSPYSRSETGSTEAWRQRQAPGGPAAQQGGLKRNATRKVKLVQGAVLSADYPVPSAIQNAVQAKYRNDLESGSEEFTHLRYTAATCDPNDFTLKNGYNLRPAMYNRHTELLIAVTYYNEDKTLTSRTLHGVMQNIRDIVSLKKSEFWNKGGPAWQKIVVCLVFDGIDPCDKGTLDVLATIGIYQDGIMKKDIDGKETVAHIFEYTTQLSVTPNQQLIRPLDDGPTTLPPCQMMFCLKQKNSKKINSHRWLFTAFGRILNPEVCILLDAGTKPGHKALLALWEAFYNDKDLGGACGEIHALLGRGWRNLLNPLVAVQNFEYKISNILDKPLESSFGYVSVLPGAFSAYRFRAIMGRPLEQYFHGDHTLSKQLGPKGIEGMNIFKKNMFLAEDRILCFELVAKAGSKWHLTYVKASKGETDVPEGAAEFIGQRRRWLNGSFAATLYSLMHFSRMYRSGHNILRMFFFHIQLIYNIATVILSWFSLASYYLTTTVIMDLVGTPSSNNNNHAFPFGNEVTPVVNTCLKYLYLAFLLLQFILALGNRPKGSRWSYIVSFCVFALIQAYVILLSFYLVVRAFSHGADLDVSDGFDKFLKSFFASTGAGIILIALAATFGLYFVASFLYLDPWHMFTSFPQYLLIATSYINILMVYAFSNWHDVSWGTKGSDKADALPSVQTQKGSDGKGAVIEEVDLPQADIDSQFEQTVKRALTPYIAPKEDTKKTLEDSYKSFRTRLVTLWIFSNALLAVAITSDNFDKFGFTSIATTRTANFFRALLWATAGLSLVRFLGCVWFLGKSGLLCCFARR
;
A
#
# COMPACT_ATOMS: atom_id res chain seq x y z
N MET A 1 -41.84 -3.71 -36.74
CA MET A 1 -42.18 -4.49 -37.95
C MET A 1 -41.43 -5.81 -37.87
N ALA A 2 -41.96 -7.00 -38.19
CA ALA A 2 -43.35 -7.48 -38.31
C ALA A 2 -43.32 -9.04 -38.36
N TYR A 3 -44.48 -9.72 -38.22
CA TYR A 3 -44.71 -11.19 -38.20
C TYR A 3 -44.14 -11.96 -36.99
N GLN A 4 -44.76 -12.95 -36.30
CA GLN A 4 -46.01 -13.76 -36.31
C GLN A 4 -45.87 -15.27 -36.60
N GLY A 5 -46.48 -16.09 -35.72
CA GLY A 5 -46.82 -17.52 -35.90
C GLY A 5 -45.79 -18.55 -35.40
N GLY A 6 -46.15 -19.70 -34.78
CA GLY A 6 -47.45 -20.12 -34.22
C GLY A 6 -47.58 -21.65 -33.95
N GLY A 7 -48.22 -22.06 -32.85
CA GLY A 7 -48.63 -23.46 -32.51
C GLY A 7 -47.54 -24.39 -31.93
N GLY A 8 -47.86 -25.50 -31.23
CA GLY A 8 -49.15 -25.96 -30.66
C GLY A 8 -49.21 -27.50 -30.38
N TYR A 9 -49.87 -27.91 -29.28
CA TYR A 9 -50.12 -29.32 -28.81
C TYR A 9 -48.90 -30.12 -28.31
N GLY A 10 -49.04 -31.12 -27.41
CA GLY A 10 -50.21 -31.59 -26.62
C GLY A 10 -49.93 -32.92 -25.87
N ASP A 11 -50.63 -33.20 -24.76
CA ASP A 11 -50.35 -34.31 -23.81
C ASP A 11 -51.38 -35.48 -23.84
N ASP A 12 -50.93 -36.63 -23.28
CA ASP A 12 -51.64 -37.49 -22.29
C ASP A 12 -52.34 -38.85 -22.64
N GLN A 13 -52.13 -39.84 -21.74
CA GLN A 13 -52.97 -41.04 -21.38
C GLN A 13 -53.18 -42.20 -22.41
N ARG A 14 -53.40 -43.51 -22.10
CA ARG A 14 -53.38 -44.46 -20.91
C ARG A 14 -53.21 -45.93 -21.48
N MET A 15 -53.08 -47.09 -20.78
CA MET A 15 -54.02 -47.82 -19.87
C MET A 15 -53.45 -49.20 -19.35
N HIS A 16 -53.78 -49.61 -18.10
CA HIS A 16 -54.15 -50.97 -17.55
C HIS A 16 -53.26 -52.26 -17.75
N ALA A 17 -53.25 -53.34 -16.92
CA ALA A 17 -53.78 -53.71 -15.57
C ALA A 17 -53.07 -54.99 -14.94
N LEU A 18 -53.60 -55.57 -13.83
CA LEU A 18 -53.02 -56.57 -12.86
C LEU A 18 -53.59 -58.04 -13.02
N PRO A 19 -53.46 -59.08 -12.12
CA PRO A 19 -52.68 -59.32 -10.86
C PRO A 19 -51.85 -60.68 -10.76
N PRO A 20 -51.98 -61.67 -9.81
CA PRO A 20 -50.92 -62.01 -8.80
C PRO A 20 -50.49 -63.51 -8.59
N GLY A 21 -49.49 -63.82 -7.72
CA GLY A 21 -49.13 -65.22 -7.32
C GLY A 21 -48.09 -65.49 -6.17
N THR A 22 -48.61 -66.05 -5.07
CA THR A 22 -48.10 -66.70 -3.80
C THR A 22 -46.75 -67.50 -3.61
N VAL A 23 -46.10 -67.29 -2.42
CA VAL A 23 -45.74 -68.28 -1.30
C VAL A 23 -44.32 -68.93 -1.04
N ARG A 24 -43.83 -68.77 0.22
CA ARG A 24 -42.81 -69.50 1.09
C ARG A 24 -41.32 -69.62 0.63
N HIS A 25 -40.28 -69.51 1.48
CA HIS A 25 -39.98 -70.05 2.84
C HIS A 25 -39.24 -69.02 3.76
N THR A 26 -39.47 -68.91 5.09
CA THR A 26 -38.68 -69.47 6.25
C THR A 26 -37.15 -69.32 6.13
N GLU A 27 -36.32 -68.78 7.06
CA GLU A 27 -36.32 -68.59 8.54
C GLU A 27 -35.35 -67.40 8.91
N ASP A 28 -35.27 -66.78 10.10
CA ASP A 28 -36.25 -66.28 11.10
C ASP A 28 -35.57 -65.27 12.13
N THR A 29 -36.25 -64.85 13.21
CA THR A 29 -35.83 -64.05 14.44
C THR A 29 -34.55 -63.17 14.45
N HIS A 30 -34.59 -61.84 14.67
CA HIS A 30 -35.00 -61.02 15.85
C HIS A 30 -33.96 -60.82 17.01
N ASP A 31 -33.33 -59.63 16.98
CA ASP A 31 -33.42 -58.55 18.00
C ASP A 31 -32.80 -58.61 19.43
N ILE A 32 -32.67 -57.38 19.97
CA ILE A 32 -32.46 -56.96 21.38
C ILE A 32 -31.03 -56.97 21.94
N ALA A 33 -30.70 -55.89 22.65
CA ALA A 33 -29.44 -55.65 23.37
C ALA A 33 -29.65 -55.65 24.90
N THR A 34 -28.60 -55.93 25.68
CA THR A 34 -28.48 -55.46 27.07
C THR A 34 -27.03 -55.50 27.59
N TRP A 35 -26.80 -54.79 28.70
CA TRP A 35 -25.54 -54.59 29.45
C TRP A 35 -25.62 -55.30 30.83
N PRO A 36 -24.67 -55.19 31.79
CA PRO A 36 -23.19 -55.23 31.79
C PRO A 36 -22.61 -56.17 32.92
N LEU A 37 -21.36 -55.91 33.39
CA LEU A 37 -20.69 -56.37 34.64
C LEU A 37 -20.03 -57.78 34.59
N THR A 38 -18.69 -57.94 34.67
CA THR A 38 -17.70 -57.76 35.78
C THR A 38 -17.88 -58.74 36.96
N VAL A 39 -16.87 -59.25 37.68
CA VAL A 39 -15.42 -58.96 37.88
C VAL A 39 -14.71 -60.30 38.30
N ALA A 40 -13.39 -60.50 38.48
CA ALA A 40 -12.15 -59.71 38.35
C ALA A 40 -10.92 -60.67 38.28
N GLN A 41 -9.78 -60.21 37.74
CA GLN A 41 -8.43 -60.48 38.26
C GLN A 41 -7.50 -59.29 37.95
N GLN A 42 -6.54 -59.01 38.84
CA GLN A 42 -5.70 -57.79 38.96
C GLN A 42 -4.41 -58.15 39.76
N PRO A 43 -3.37 -57.28 39.98
CA PRO A 43 -3.33 -55.80 39.85
C PRO A 43 -2.00 -55.15 39.33
N PHE A 44 -2.00 -53.79 39.22
CA PHE A 44 -0.86 -52.82 39.37
C PHE A 44 0.40 -52.94 38.47
N HIS A 45 1.26 -51.92 38.22
CA HIS A 45 1.22 -50.44 38.37
C HIS A 45 2.19 -49.77 37.32
N ALA A 46 2.42 -48.46 37.40
CA ALA A 46 3.40 -47.67 36.62
C ALA A 46 4.31 -46.85 37.60
N PRO A 47 5.17 -45.84 37.26
CA PRO A 47 5.66 -45.37 35.94
C PRO A 47 7.23 -45.33 35.67
N PRO A 48 8.01 -44.21 35.79
CA PRO A 48 9.03 -43.75 34.79
C PRO A 48 10.51 -43.79 35.35
N PRO A 49 11.56 -42.99 34.96
CA PRO A 49 11.74 -41.91 33.95
C PRO A 49 13.08 -41.91 33.13
N HIS A 50 13.41 -40.74 32.54
CA HIS A 50 14.70 -40.17 32.05
C HIS A 50 16.04 -40.90 32.28
N ASP A 51 16.94 -40.85 31.28
CA ASP A 51 18.07 -39.87 31.15
C ASP A 51 18.48 -39.75 29.65
N SER A 52 19.10 -38.71 29.07
CA SER A 52 20.12 -37.70 29.48
C SER A 52 21.58 -38.21 29.39
N ASP A 53 22.60 -37.46 28.93
CA ASP A 53 22.75 -36.28 28.03
C ASP A 53 24.04 -36.55 27.15
N ASP A 54 24.85 -35.71 26.47
CA ASP A 54 25.15 -34.26 26.30
C ASP A 54 25.26 -33.95 24.75
N GLU A 55 25.84 -32.92 24.09
CA GLU A 55 26.91 -31.88 24.26
C GLU A 55 28.35 -32.46 24.35
N GLU A 56 29.46 -31.97 23.77
CA GLU A 56 29.98 -30.72 23.16
C GLU A 56 30.70 -31.11 21.81
N GLN A 57 31.22 -30.33 20.83
CA GLN A 57 31.43 -28.89 20.47
C GLN A 57 30.97 -28.71 18.99
N GLU A 58 30.82 -27.55 18.33
CA GLU A 58 31.23 -26.14 18.47
C GLU A 58 32.51 -25.64 17.74
N HIS A 59 32.43 -24.40 17.25
CA HIS A 59 33.44 -23.50 16.67
C HIS A 59 34.28 -23.82 15.40
N SER A 60 33.96 -23.05 14.34
CA SER A 60 34.84 -22.27 13.44
C SER A 60 36.38 -22.37 13.58
N LEU A 61 37.09 -22.42 12.44
CA LEU A 61 38.08 -21.39 12.07
C LEU A 61 38.53 -21.44 10.59
N LEU A 62 39.42 -20.52 10.21
CA LEU A 62 39.94 -20.27 8.86
C LEU A 62 41.21 -21.09 8.52
N ASN A 63 41.55 -21.04 7.23
CA ASN A 63 42.91 -21.16 6.65
C ASN A 63 43.46 -22.58 6.36
N PRO A 64 43.94 -22.86 5.12
CA PRO A 64 44.68 -24.08 4.79
C PRO A 64 46.19 -23.87 4.90
N ALA A 65 46.87 -24.73 5.66
CA ALA A 65 48.32 -24.95 5.58
C ALA A 65 48.61 -26.44 5.80
N GLY A 66 49.48 -27.03 4.97
CA GLY A 66 49.91 -28.43 5.12
C GLY A 66 50.97 -28.61 6.22
N PRO A 67 51.66 -29.77 6.30
CA PRO A 67 52.39 -30.29 5.13
C PRO A 67 52.41 -31.82 4.93
N PHE A 68 52.87 -32.20 3.73
CA PHE A 68 53.51 -33.48 3.37
C PHE A 68 52.70 -34.79 3.47
N SER A 69 53.21 -35.82 2.77
CA SER A 69 52.46 -36.99 2.33
C SER A 69 53.15 -38.32 2.61
N GLY A 70 52.34 -39.38 2.64
CA GLY A 70 52.73 -40.78 2.41
C GLY A 70 52.51 -41.71 3.60
N PRO A 71 52.83 -43.01 3.46
CA PRO A 71 53.02 -43.78 2.22
C PRO A 71 52.10 -45.04 2.15
N PHE A 72 52.12 -45.76 1.02
CA PHE A 72 51.39 -47.03 0.76
C PHE A 72 49.84 -46.88 0.65
N ASP A 73 49.11 -47.52 -0.27
CA ASP A 73 49.50 -48.33 -1.43
C ASP A 73 48.49 -48.26 -2.60
N GLU A 74 48.95 -48.79 -3.74
CA GLU A 74 48.49 -48.76 -5.15
C GLU A 74 47.11 -49.40 -5.54
N PRO A 75 46.71 -49.47 -6.85
CA PRO A 75 45.30 -49.32 -7.26
C PRO A 75 44.66 -50.48 -8.08
N GLY A 76 43.38 -50.31 -8.47
CA GLY A 76 42.68 -51.07 -9.52
C GLY A 76 41.15 -50.94 -9.45
N SER A 77 40.33 -51.23 -10.47
CA SER A 77 40.62 -51.44 -11.91
C SER A 77 39.35 -51.41 -12.79
N ARG A 78 39.38 -50.61 -13.87
CA ARG A 78 38.81 -50.80 -15.23
C ARG A 78 37.37 -51.33 -15.54
N ASP A 79 36.78 -50.62 -16.52
CA ASP A 79 36.00 -51.05 -17.71
C ASP A 79 34.56 -51.62 -17.59
N GLY A 80 33.66 -51.15 -18.48
CA GLY A 80 32.30 -51.69 -18.67
C GLY A 80 31.24 -50.78 -19.34
N THR A 81 31.25 -50.62 -20.67
CA THR A 81 30.16 -50.02 -21.48
C THR A 81 29.90 -50.85 -22.76
N PRO A 82 28.63 -51.11 -23.13
CA PRO A 82 27.85 -50.26 -24.06
C PRO A 82 26.33 -50.20 -23.72
N GLY A 83 25.42 -49.49 -24.43
CA GLY A 83 25.53 -48.49 -25.51
C GLY A 83 24.23 -48.37 -26.35
N ILE A 84 24.05 -47.23 -27.05
CA ILE A 84 23.18 -47.01 -28.25
C ILE A 84 21.63 -47.13 -28.10
N HIS A 85 20.88 -46.01 -28.31
CA HIS A 85 19.94 -45.82 -29.45
C HIS A 85 19.28 -44.39 -29.49
N GLU A 86 19.13 -43.84 -30.70
CA GLU A 86 18.12 -42.84 -31.11
C GLU A 86 17.42 -43.39 -32.37
N PRO A 87 16.20 -42.96 -32.76
CA PRO A 87 16.15 -42.09 -33.96
C PRO A 87 14.95 -41.12 -34.11
N THR A 88 15.17 -40.01 -34.85
CA THR A 88 14.18 -39.24 -35.70
C THR A 88 12.89 -38.63 -35.09
N GLY A 89 12.33 -37.52 -35.59
CA GLY A 89 12.79 -36.59 -36.65
C GLY A 89 11.73 -36.34 -37.75
N TYR A 90 11.37 -35.08 -38.02
CA TYR A 90 10.61 -34.65 -39.21
C TYR A 90 10.90 -33.18 -39.56
N ASN A 91 11.29 -32.94 -40.82
CA ASN A 91 11.30 -31.63 -41.49
C ASN A 91 10.45 -31.73 -42.76
N LEU A 92 9.95 -30.61 -43.27
CA LEU A 92 9.57 -30.45 -44.67
C LEU A 92 9.94 -29.03 -45.12
N GLU A 93 10.57 -28.91 -46.29
CA GLU A 93 10.90 -27.65 -46.97
C GLU A 93 10.19 -27.60 -48.34
N GLU A 94 10.58 -26.60 -49.15
CA GLU A 94 10.23 -26.41 -50.57
C GLU A 94 8.81 -25.95 -50.92
N SER A 95 8.56 -25.27 -52.04
CA SER A 95 9.31 -24.26 -52.83
C SER A 95 8.48 -23.99 -54.09
N TYR A 96 8.31 -22.75 -54.55
CA TYR A 96 8.13 -22.42 -55.98
C TYR A 96 8.21 -20.90 -56.23
N ALA A 97 8.67 -20.52 -57.42
CA ALA A 97 8.80 -19.14 -57.88
C ALA A 97 7.97 -18.88 -59.15
N GLY A 98 7.62 -17.61 -59.40
CA GLY A 98 6.90 -17.15 -60.60
C GLY A 98 7.17 -15.66 -60.85
N ALA A 99 7.10 -15.19 -62.10
CA ALA A 99 7.62 -13.89 -62.53
C ALA A 99 6.71 -13.13 -63.52
N SER A 100 7.09 -11.89 -63.84
CA SER A 100 6.40 -10.91 -64.72
C SER A 100 5.07 -10.33 -64.18
N GLY A 101 4.61 -9.13 -64.56
CA GLY A 101 5.21 -8.05 -65.36
C GLY A 101 4.14 -7.16 -66.04
N GLY A 102 4.39 -5.85 -66.21
CA GLY A 102 3.59 -5.00 -67.13
C GLY A 102 2.96 -3.69 -66.59
N HIS A 103 3.62 -2.58 -66.91
CA HIS A 103 3.08 -1.33 -67.51
C HIS A 103 1.86 -0.51 -66.97
N ALA A 104 2.07 0.82 -67.02
CA ALA A 104 1.15 1.89 -67.48
C ALA A 104 0.18 2.58 -66.46
N PRO A 105 -0.20 3.88 -66.70
CA PRO A 105 -0.10 4.88 -65.63
C PRO A 105 -1.39 5.71 -65.31
N PRO A 106 -1.47 7.07 -65.37
CA PRO A 106 -1.88 7.86 -64.20
C PRO A 106 -3.21 8.64 -64.38
N TYR A 107 -3.66 9.35 -63.33
CA TYR A 107 -4.72 10.37 -63.47
C TYR A 107 -4.59 11.56 -62.50
N ASN A 108 -5.10 12.72 -62.93
CA ASN A 108 -5.21 13.97 -62.16
C ASN A 108 -6.30 13.88 -61.06
N GLY A 109 -6.41 14.75 -60.05
CA GLY A 109 -5.71 16.03 -59.78
C GLY A 109 -6.66 17.24 -59.90
N TYR A 110 -6.70 18.13 -58.89
CA TYR A 110 -7.44 19.42 -58.91
C TYR A 110 -6.76 20.49 -58.02
N HIS A 111 -7.02 21.77 -58.30
CA HIS A 111 -6.25 22.95 -57.86
C HIS A 111 -6.91 23.78 -56.72
N GLU A 112 -6.05 24.38 -55.86
CA GLU A 112 -6.07 25.76 -55.25
C GLU A 112 -7.36 26.39 -54.65
N PRO A 113 -7.29 27.55 -53.93
CA PRO A 113 -6.14 28.30 -53.34
C PRO A 113 -6.22 28.35 -51.77
N GLY A 114 -5.41 29.08 -50.99
CA GLY A 114 -4.26 29.96 -51.26
C GLY A 114 -4.45 31.42 -50.77
N TYR A 115 -3.82 31.84 -49.66
CA TYR A 115 -3.70 33.25 -49.22
C TYR A 115 -2.53 33.46 -48.24
N THR A 116 -1.93 34.67 -48.22
CA THR A 116 -0.79 35.07 -47.36
C THR A 116 -0.99 36.48 -46.77
N GLY A 117 -0.21 36.83 -45.74
CA GLY A 117 -0.20 38.16 -45.10
C GLY A 117 1.09 38.40 -44.30
N THR A 118 1.55 39.65 -44.22
CA THR A 118 2.93 40.04 -43.86
C THR A 118 3.08 40.72 -42.48
N GLN A 119 4.33 40.85 -42.02
CA GLN A 119 4.74 41.55 -40.79
C GLN A 119 4.77 43.08 -40.94
N LEU A 120 4.89 43.77 -39.81
CA LEU A 120 5.31 45.18 -39.68
C LEU A 120 6.34 45.30 -38.54
N GLU A 121 7.31 46.19 -38.72
CA GLU A 121 8.34 46.56 -37.73
C GLU A 121 8.08 47.95 -37.13
N ASP A 122 8.67 48.25 -35.96
CA ASP A 122 8.59 49.56 -35.29
C ASP A 122 9.96 49.95 -34.68
N PRO A 123 10.57 51.10 -35.04
CA PRO A 123 11.97 51.39 -34.70
C PRO A 123 12.17 52.34 -33.50
N GLY A 124 12.50 51.76 -32.35
CA GLY A 124 13.61 52.21 -31.48
C GLY A 124 13.47 53.48 -30.62
N TYR A 125 13.62 53.29 -29.30
CA TYR A 125 14.22 54.29 -28.40
C TYR A 125 15.08 53.58 -27.34
N GLY A 126 16.30 54.08 -27.09
CA GLY A 126 17.31 53.37 -26.30
C GLY A 126 17.40 53.78 -24.82
N ALA A 127 17.83 52.84 -23.98
CA ALA A 127 18.27 53.07 -22.60
C ALA A 127 19.61 52.32 -22.38
N PRO A 128 20.53 52.84 -21.54
CA PRO A 128 21.92 52.37 -21.51
C PRO A 128 22.12 51.00 -20.83
N ASP A 129 23.21 50.33 -21.22
CA ASP A 129 23.54 48.96 -20.79
C ASP A 129 23.61 48.78 -19.27
N ARG A 130 22.94 47.72 -18.80
CA ARG A 130 23.15 47.15 -17.47
C ARG A 130 23.99 45.89 -17.60
N ALA A 131 25.12 45.85 -16.89
CA ALA A 131 26.02 44.70 -16.92
C ALA A 131 25.29 43.39 -16.58
N PRO A 132 25.55 42.30 -17.32
CA PRO A 132 24.81 41.05 -17.15
C PRO A 132 25.10 40.40 -15.79
N SER A 133 24.03 40.00 -15.10
CA SER A 133 24.12 39.15 -13.91
C SER A 133 24.63 37.76 -14.31
N PRO A 134 25.51 37.11 -13.53
CA PRO A 134 26.04 35.77 -13.84
C PRO A 134 24.99 34.63 -13.72
N TYR A 135 23.72 34.95 -13.47
CA TYR A 135 22.61 34.00 -13.34
C TYR A 135 21.62 34.10 -14.50
N SER A 136 22.09 33.94 -15.73
CA SER A 136 21.24 33.65 -16.89
C SER A 136 20.52 32.32 -16.66
N ARG A 137 19.18 32.34 -16.62
CA ARG A 137 18.37 31.13 -16.50
C ARG A 137 18.48 30.30 -17.78
N SER A 138 18.70 28.99 -17.63
CA SER A 138 18.50 28.04 -18.72
C SER A 138 16.99 27.84 -18.94
N GLU A 139 16.45 28.34 -20.05
CA GLU A 139 15.04 28.16 -20.43
C GLU A 139 14.76 26.83 -21.16
N THR A 140 15.67 25.84 -21.03
CA THR A 140 15.41 24.45 -21.41
C THR A 140 14.54 23.75 -20.36
N GLY A 141 13.56 22.95 -20.80
CA GLY A 141 12.73 22.18 -19.87
C GLY A 141 13.56 21.22 -19.03
N SER A 142 13.26 21.07 -17.73
CA SER A 142 14.13 20.33 -16.80
C SER A 142 14.45 18.89 -17.24
N THR A 143 13.50 18.20 -17.88
CA THR A 143 13.69 16.87 -18.47
C THR A 143 14.61 16.85 -19.69
N GLU A 144 14.66 17.93 -20.46
CA GLU A 144 15.56 18.10 -21.60
C GLU A 144 16.96 18.49 -21.14
N ALA A 145 17.07 19.47 -20.24
CA ALA A 145 18.32 19.82 -19.57
C ALA A 145 18.96 18.59 -18.89
N TRP A 146 18.15 17.77 -18.19
CA TRP A 146 18.64 16.52 -17.58
C TRP A 146 19.11 15.49 -18.61
N ARG A 147 18.41 15.31 -19.74
CA ARG A 147 18.85 14.42 -20.83
C ARG A 147 20.16 14.90 -21.47
N GLN A 148 20.31 16.21 -21.69
CA GLN A 148 21.57 16.81 -22.17
C GLN A 148 22.75 16.59 -21.21
N ARG A 149 22.51 16.35 -19.91
CA ARG A 149 23.54 15.97 -18.93
C ARG A 149 23.83 14.46 -18.86
N GLN A 150 22.98 13.60 -19.43
CA GLN A 150 23.28 12.16 -19.60
C GLN A 150 24.03 11.84 -20.90
N ALA A 151 24.02 12.78 -21.87
CA ALA A 151 24.69 12.60 -23.15
C ALA A 151 26.23 12.71 -23.01
N PRO A 152 27.01 11.76 -23.55
CA PRO A 152 28.45 11.93 -23.72
C PRO A 152 28.73 13.21 -24.52
N GLY A 153 29.60 14.09 -24.01
CA GLY A 153 29.92 15.37 -24.65
C GLY A 153 28.87 16.49 -24.51
N GLY A 154 27.88 16.35 -23.60
CA GLY A 154 26.86 17.37 -23.35
C GLY A 154 27.39 18.75 -22.91
N PRO A 155 26.52 19.78 -22.73
CA PRO A 155 26.95 21.19 -22.62
C PRO A 155 27.96 21.50 -21.49
N ALA A 156 27.95 20.74 -20.40
CA ALA A 156 28.92 20.87 -19.32
C ALA A 156 30.36 20.46 -19.71
N ALA A 157 30.52 19.58 -20.70
CA ALA A 157 31.81 19.24 -21.30
C ALA A 157 32.27 20.30 -22.32
N GLN A 158 31.34 20.92 -23.05
CA GLN A 158 31.66 21.90 -24.10
C GLN A 158 32.22 23.23 -23.56
N GLN A 159 31.91 23.62 -22.31
CA GLN A 159 32.48 24.83 -21.70
C GLN A 159 33.97 24.72 -21.37
N GLY A 160 34.55 23.50 -21.38
CA GLY A 160 35.99 23.26 -21.31
C GLY A 160 36.55 22.87 -22.67
N GLY A 161 36.92 23.86 -23.49
CA GLY A 161 37.24 23.66 -24.92
C GLY A 161 38.20 22.50 -25.24
N LEU A 162 37.72 21.59 -26.11
CA LEU A 162 38.43 20.52 -26.83
C LEU A 162 39.71 19.98 -26.16
N LYS A 163 39.57 19.42 -24.95
CA LYS A 163 40.58 18.53 -24.37
C LYS A 163 40.20 17.07 -24.62
N ARG A 164 41.14 16.33 -25.23
CA ARG A 164 41.02 14.90 -25.51
C ARG A 164 40.81 14.13 -24.19
N ASN A 165 39.61 13.60 -23.98
CA ASN A 165 39.22 12.98 -22.71
C ASN A 165 40.09 11.76 -22.38
N ALA A 166 40.48 11.63 -21.11
CA ALA A 166 41.26 10.49 -20.62
C ALA A 166 40.36 9.27 -20.40
N THR A 167 40.73 8.12 -20.96
CA THR A 167 39.89 6.92 -20.98
C THR A 167 40.16 6.06 -19.73
N ARG A 168 39.14 5.79 -18.90
CA ARG A 168 39.30 4.97 -17.68
C ARG A 168 38.89 3.53 -17.93
N LYS A 169 39.86 2.62 -17.98
CA LYS A 169 39.62 1.17 -18.05
C LYS A 169 38.98 0.63 -16.76
N VAL A 170 37.66 0.46 -16.77
CA VAL A 170 36.91 -0.19 -15.68
C VAL A 170 36.84 -1.70 -15.95
N LYS A 171 37.25 -2.53 -14.98
CA LYS A 171 37.10 -3.99 -15.01
C LYS A 171 35.71 -4.38 -14.48
N LEU A 172 35.01 -5.29 -15.16
CA LEU A 172 33.73 -5.81 -14.66
C LEU A 172 33.95 -6.77 -13.48
N VAL A 173 33.17 -6.60 -12.42
CA VAL A 173 33.14 -7.52 -11.27
C VAL A 173 32.60 -8.87 -11.74
N GLN A 174 33.36 -9.94 -11.44
CA GLN A 174 33.16 -11.30 -11.95
C GLN A 174 32.99 -11.38 -13.50
N GLY A 175 33.49 -10.38 -14.23
CA GLY A 175 33.39 -10.32 -15.70
C GLY A 175 32.01 -9.93 -16.26
N ALA A 176 31.02 -9.60 -15.41
CA ALA A 176 29.65 -9.34 -15.86
C ALA A 176 28.96 -8.12 -15.21
N VAL A 177 29.40 -7.67 -14.03
CA VAL A 177 28.76 -6.57 -13.29
C VAL A 177 29.57 -5.29 -13.37
N LEU A 178 28.97 -4.20 -13.87
CA LEU A 178 29.56 -2.87 -13.80
C LEU A 178 29.30 -2.28 -12.41
N SER A 179 30.36 -2.23 -11.60
CA SER A 179 30.43 -1.57 -10.29
C SER A 179 31.70 -0.75 -10.25
N ALA A 180 31.60 0.58 -10.12
CA ALA A 180 32.75 1.48 -10.11
C ALA A 180 32.55 2.70 -9.21
N ASP A 181 33.65 3.18 -8.64
CA ASP A 181 33.70 4.30 -7.71
C ASP A 181 34.17 5.57 -8.44
N TYR A 182 33.38 6.64 -8.35
CA TYR A 182 33.54 7.92 -9.05
C TYR A 182 33.73 9.07 -8.05
N PRO A 183 34.71 9.97 -8.23
CA PRO A 183 34.99 11.01 -7.24
C PRO A 183 33.87 12.04 -7.22
N VAL A 184 33.37 12.36 -6.02
CA VAL A 184 32.31 13.37 -5.87
C VAL A 184 32.85 14.78 -6.10
N PRO A 185 32.03 15.74 -6.56
CA PRO A 185 32.42 17.14 -6.68
C PRO A 185 33.07 17.68 -5.40
N SER A 186 34.18 18.40 -5.53
CA SER A 186 34.99 18.86 -4.38
C SER A 186 34.23 19.76 -3.41
N ALA A 187 33.17 20.45 -3.86
CA ALA A 187 32.27 21.21 -2.99
C ALA A 187 31.45 20.33 -2.03
N ILE A 188 31.15 19.09 -2.41
CA ILE A 188 30.48 18.07 -1.58
C ILE A 188 31.52 17.43 -0.65
N GLN A 189 32.65 16.99 -1.20
CA GLN A 189 33.75 16.39 -0.45
C GLN A 189 34.26 17.30 0.68
N ASN A 190 34.44 18.61 0.41
CA ASN A 190 34.92 19.60 1.39
C ASN A 190 33.82 20.08 2.36
N ALA A 191 32.57 19.67 2.18
CA ALA A 191 31.48 19.95 3.11
C ALA A 191 31.18 18.77 4.07
N VAL A 192 31.89 17.65 3.93
CA VAL A 192 32.01 16.61 4.98
C VAL A 192 33.03 17.07 6.02
N GLN A 193 32.79 16.78 7.31
CA GLN A 193 33.73 17.17 8.38
C GLN A 193 35.11 16.53 8.18
N ALA A 194 36.17 17.31 8.41
CA ALA A 194 37.55 16.87 8.20
C ALA A 194 37.92 15.57 8.92
N LYS A 195 37.33 15.30 10.09
CA LYS A 195 37.56 14.07 10.87
C LYS A 195 37.06 12.78 10.21
N TYR A 196 36.13 12.85 9.25
CA TYR A 196 35.69 11.70 8.46
C TYR A 196 36.35 11.71 7.06
N ARG A 197 36.52 12.91 6.48
CA ARG A 197 37.16 13.09 5.17
C ARG A 197 38.66 12.76 5.16
N ASN A 198 39.34 12.92 6.30
CA ASN A 198 40.77 12.67 6.47
C ASN A 198 41.06 11.31 7.15
N ASP A 199 40.05 10.49 7.45
CA ASP A 199 40.21 9.16 8.04
C ASP A 199 40.68 8.14 6.98
N LEU A 200 41.92 8.35 6.55
CA LEU A 200 42.61 7.51 5.57
C LEU A 200 43.11 6.21 6.21
N GLU A 201 43.24 6.16 7.54
CA GLU A 201 43.59 4.94 8.29
C GLU A 201 42.48 3.88 8.21
N SER A 202 41.20 4.30 8.16
CA SER A 202 40.08 3.39 7.88
C SER A 202 40.00 2.93 6.41
N GLY A 203 40.77 3.49 5.48
CA GLY A 203 40.76 3.14 4.05
C GLY A 203 39.40 3.33 3.35
N SER A 204 38.48 4.12 3.92
CA SER A 204 37.09 4.20 3.45
C SER A 204 36.89 5.33 2.43
N GLU A 205 36.70 4.97 1.16
CA GLU A 205 36.35 5.92 0.10
C GLU A 205 34.90 6.47 0.20
N GLU A 206 34.12 6.10 1.22
CA GLU A 206 32.67 6.37 1.28
C GLU A 206 32.28 7.85 1.31
N PHE A 207 33.20 8.71 1.74
CA PHE A 207 33.04 10.17 1.82
C PHE A 207 33.61 10.90 0.58
N THR A 208 34.41 10.22 -0.25
CA THR A 208 35.13 10.81 -1.38
C THR A 208 34.67 10.30 -2.73
N HIS A 209 34.18 9.07 -2.80
CA HIS A 209 33.70 8.45 -4.03
C HIS A 209 32.25 7.96 -3.91
N LEU A 210 31.43 8.33 -4.89
CA LEU A 210 30.12 7.74 -5.16
C LEU A 210 30.32 6.40 -5.85
N ARG A 211 29.89 5.30 -5.24
CA ARG A 211 29.85 4.01 -5.93
C ARG A 211 28.61 3.94 -6.80
N TYR A 212 28.78 3.57 -8.07
CA TYR A 212 27.69 3.28 -8.99
C TYR A 212 27.74 1.81 -9.43
N THR A 213 26.60 1.13 -9.38
CA THR A 213 26.41 -0.23 -9.88
C THR A 213 25.20 -0.30 -10.81
N ALA A 214 25.39 -0.83 -12.02
CA ALA A 214 24.30 -1.10 -12.95
C ALA A 214 23.80 -2.55 -12.74
N ALA A 215 22.55 -2.72 -12.31
CA ALA A 215 21.96 -4.04 -12.13
C ALA A 215 21.21 -4.48 -13.39
N THR A 216 21.82 -5.39 -14.15
CA THR A 216 21.27 -6.01 -15.37
C THR A 216 20.52 -7.32 -15.08
N CYS A 217 19.86 -7.40 -13.91
CA CYS A 217 19.25 -8.61 -13.37
C CYS A 217 17.95 -8.34 -12.60
N ASP A 218 17.23 -9.41 -12.27
CA ASP A 218 16.05 -9.38 -11.41
C ASP A 218 16.44 -9.12 -9.93
N PRO A 219 15.62 -8.43 -9.11
CA PRO A 219 15.78 -8.38 -7.66
C PRO A 219 16.07 -9.72 -6.96
N ASN A 220 15.59 -10.83 -7.52
CA ASN A 220 15.82 -12.17 -6.99
C ASN A 220 17.28 -12.64 -7.20
N ASP A 221 17.93 -12.16 -8.27
CA ASP A 221 19.26 -12.56 -8.75
C ASP A 221 20.39 -11.63 -8.29
N PHE A 222 20.07 -10.43 -7.80
CA PHE A 222 21.03 -9.48 -7.21
C PHE A 222 21.63 -10.09 -5.93
N THR A 223 22.73 -10.82 -6.09
CA THR A 223 23.36 -11.64 -5.05
C THR A 223 24.88 -11.67 -5.20
N LEU A 224 25.58 -11.96 -4.10
CA LEU A 224 27.05 -12.12 -4.05
C LEU A 224 27.57 -13.16 -5.06
N LYS A 225 26.80 -14.24 -5.29
CA LYS A 225 27.10 -15.30 -6.26
C LYS A 225 27.12 -14.79 -7.71
N ASN A 226 26.33 -13.76 -8.01
CA ASN A 226 26.20 -13.15 -9.33
C ASN A 226 27.01 -11.84 -9.44
N GLY A 227 27.96 -11.60 -8.54
CA GLY A 227 28.86 -10.44 -8.56
C GLY A 227 28.31 -9.16 -7.92
N TYR A 228 27.09 -9.17 -7.39
CA TYR A 228 26.46 -8.01 -6.78
C TYR A 228 26.71 -7.97 -5.26
N ASN A 229 27.34 -6.90 -4.79
CA ASN A 229 27.60 -6.64 -3.38
C ASN A 229 27.36 -5.15 -3.06
N LEU A 230 27.13 -4.81 -1.79
CA LEU A 230 26.79 -3.48 -1.29
C LEU A 230 27.90 -2.94 -0.36
N ARG A 231 28.15 -1.63 -0.39
CA ARG A 231 29.26 -0.99 0.32
C ARG A 231 29.24 -1.24 1.85
N PRO A 232 28.12 -1.22 2.59
CA PRO A 232 28.11 -1.55 4.02
C PRO A 232 28.54 -3.00 4.30
N ALA A 233 28.14 -3.96 3.45
CA ALA A 233 28.54 -5.36 3.57
C ALA A 233 30.02 -5.57 3.16
N MET A 234 30.51 -4.82 2.17
CA MET A 234 31.95 -4.80 1.82
C MET A 234 32.83 -4.28 2.96
N TYR A 235 32.32 -3.36 3.78
CA TYR A 235 32.98 -2.89 5.01
C TYR A 235 32.66 -3.76 6.25
N ASN A 236 32.04 -4.93 6.07
CA ASN A 236 31.68 -5.87 7.14
C ASN A 236 30.85 -5.25 8.28
N ARG A 237 29.97 -4.27 7.97
CA ARG A 237 29.15 -3.55 8.95
C ARG A 237 27.83 -4.29 9.20
N HIS A 238 27.55 -4.63 10.47
CA HIS A 238 26.22 -5.08 10.87
C HIS A 238 25.18 -3.96 10.67
N THR A 239 24.14 -4.23 9.88
CA THR A 239 23.02 -3.30 9.70
C THR A 239 21.96 -3.59 10.76
N GLU A 240 21.73 -2.66 11.68
CA GLU A 240 20.63 -2.77 12.64
C GLU A 240 19.32 -2.24 12.03
N LEU A 241 19.40 -1.08 11.39
CA LEU A 241 18.28 -0.40 10.76
C LEU A 241 18.51 -0.22 9.25
N LEU A 242 17.63 -0.83 8.46
CA LEU A 242 17.47 -0.52 7.03
C LEU A 242 16.24 0.37 6.85
N ILE A 243 16.44 1.67 6.65
CA ILE A 243 15.38 2.67 6.51
C ILE A 243 15.07 2.85 5.01
N ALA A 244 14.01 2.22 4.52
CA ALA A 244 13.57 2.33 3.15
C ALA A 244 12.73 3.60 2.93
N VAL A 245 13.00 4.32 1.83
CA VAL A 245 12.18 5.43 1.34
C VAL A 245 11.68 5.09 -0.06
N THR A 246 10.41 4.69 -0.18
CA THR A 246 9.75 4.41 -1.47
C THR A 246 9.28 5.70 -2.13
N TYR A 247 9.57 5.86 -3.42
CA TYR A 247 9.25 7.06 -4.20
C TYR A 247 8.62 6.68 -5.54
N TYR A 248 7.63 7.46 -5.97
CA TYR A 248 6.83 7.26 -7.17
C TYR A 248 6.88 8.46 -8.11
N ASN A 249 6.48 9.64 -7.63
CA ASN A 249 6.39 10.88 -8.42
C ASN A 249 6.40 12.14 -7.55
N GLU A 250 6.92 12.07 -6.32
CA GLU A 250 6.90 13.15 -5.35
C GLU A 250 7.85 14.28 -5.78
N ASP A 251 7.51 15.53 -5.45
CA ASP A 251 8.39 16.65 -5.78
C ASP A 251 9.62 16.72 -4.83
N LYS A 252 10.59 17.54 -5.21
CA LYS A 252 11.78 17.78 -4.40
C LYS A 252 11.51 18.35 -2.99
N THR A 253 10.38 19.01 -2.76
CA THR A 253 9.97 19.54 -1.45
C THR A 253 9.53 18.40 -0.54
N LEU A 254 8.65 17.51 -1.04
CA LEU A 254 8.19 16.31 -0.37
C LEU A 254 9.33 15.34 -0.10
N THR A 255 10.23 15.15 -1.06
CA THR A 255 11.41 14.29 -0.89
C THR A 255 12.39 14.86 0.13
N SER A 256 12.70 16.16 0.05
CA SER A 256 13.50 16.87 1.07
C SER A 256 12.87 16.78 2.47
N ARG A 257 11.53 16.82 2.56
CA ARG A 257 10.77 16.69 3.82
C ARG A 257 10.98 15.33 4.48
N THR A 258 10.97 14.24 3.72
CA THR A 258 11.29 12.90 4.23
C THR A 258 12.77 12.77 4.61
N LEU A 259 13.69 13.06 3.67
CA LEU A 259 15.13 12.83 3.88
C LEU A 259 15.69 13.66 5.03
N HIS A 260 15.29 14.92 5.17
CA HIS A 260 15.71 15.76 6.29
C HIS A 260 15.15 15.22 7.64
N GLY A 261 13.90 14.75 7.67
CA GLY A 261 13.32 14.13 8.86
C GLY A 261 14.01 12.82 9.26
N VAL A 262 14.42 12.01 8.29
CA VAL A 262 15.21 10.78 8.51
C VAL A 262 16.58 11.15 9.09
N MET A 263 17.32 12.08 8.50
CA MET A 263 18.63 12.51 9.02
C MET A 263 18.55 13.14 10.41
N GLN A 264 17.48 13.90 10.72
CA GLN A 264 17.21 14.39 12.08
C GLN A 264 17.00 13.23 13.07
N ASN A 265 16.25 12.19 12.69
CA ASN A 265 16.08 11.01 13.53
C ASN A 265 17.39 10.23 13.74
N ILE A 266 18.23 10.11 12.70
CA ILE A 266 19.55 9.46 12.81
C ILE A 266 20.46 10.26 13.75
N ARG A 267 20.46 11.59 13.67
CA ARG A 267 21.13 12.45 14.67
C ARG A 267 20.60 12.19 16.07
N ASP A 268 19.29 12.11 16.26
CA ASP A 268 18.67 11.89 17.58
C ASP A 268 19.06 10.52 18.18
N ILE A 269 19.33 9.50 17.35
CA ILE A 269 19.85 8.17 17.73
C ILE A 269 21.36 8.25 18.06
N VAL A 270 22.16 8.82 17.18
CA VAL A 270 23.63 8.94 17.36
C VAL A 270 23.98 9.81 18.59
N SER A 271 23.12 10.77 18.94
CA SER A 271 23.28 11.65 20.09
C SER A 271 22.85 11.03 21.44
N LEU A 272 22.50 9.74 21.49
CA LEU A 272 22.09 9.06 22.73
C LEU A 272 23.28 8.85 23.68
N LYS A 273 23.45 9.79 24.61
CA LYS A 273 24.47 9.75 25.69
C LYS A 273 24.36 8.55 26.64
N LYS A 274 23.24 7.81 26.61
CA LYS A 274 22.99 6.59 27.38
C LYS A 274 22.43 5.52 26.46
N SER A 275 23.30 4.68 25.90
CA SER A 275 22.91 3.45 25.21
C SER A 275 24.07 2.47 25.22
N GLU A 276 23.84 1.28 25.76
CA GLU A 276 24.80 0.17 25.75
C GLU A 276 24.88 -0.53 24.39
N PHE A 277 23.92 -0.26 23.49
CA PHE A 277 23.84 -0.86 22.17
C PHE A 277 24.45 0.01 21.08
N TRP A 278 24.01 1.27 20.95
CA TRP A 278 24.22 2.03 19.71
C TRP A 278 25.71 2.25 19.39
N ASN A 279 26.53 2.61 20.38
CA ASN A 279 27.98 2.83 20.19
C ASN A 279 28.87 1.61 20.50
N LYS A 280 28.28 0.42 20.74
CA LYS A 280 29.03 -0.82 21.00
C LYS A 280 29.57 -1.42 19.71
N GLY A 281 30.89 -1.56 19.60
CA GLY A 281 31.54 -2.14 18.42
C GLY A 281 31.68 -1.22 17.21
N GLY A 282 31.47 0.09 17.38
CA GLY A 282 31.57 1.10 16.32
C GLY A 282 30.61 2.27 16.54
N PRO A 283 30.77 3.39 15.82
CA PRO A 283 29.89 4.54 15.93
C PRO A 283 28.48 4.22 15.42
N ALA A 284 27.46 4.68 16.15
CA ALA A 284 26.06 4.31 15.92
C ALA A 284 25.54 4.48 14.48
N TRP A 285 26.07 5.45 13.72
CA TRP A 285 25.64 5.69 12.34
C TRP A 285 26.01 4.56 11.36
N GLN A 286 27.08 3.80 11.63
CA GLN A 286 27.48 2.67 10.78
C GLN A 286 26.49 1.51 10.82
N LYS A 287 25.64 1.44 11.85
CA LYS A 287 24.57 0.46 12.01
C LYS A 287 23.28 0.83 11.28
N ILE A 288 23.23 1.98 10.62
CA ILE A 288 22.03 2.53 9.99
C ILE A 288 22.30 2.77 8.50
N VAL A 289 21.47 2.19 7.64
CA VAL A 289 21.50 2.36 6.18
C VAL A 289 20.16 2.93 5.73
N VAL A 290 20.19 4.01 4.95
CA VAL A 290 18.99 4.59 4.32
C VAL A 290 18.96 4.17 2.85
N CYS A 291 17.86 3.57 2.40
CA CYS A 291 17.71 3.04 1.05
C CYS A 291 16.54 3.71 0.32
N LEU A 292 16.84 4.62 -0.61
CA LEU A 292 15.87 5.27 -1.46
C LEU A 292 15.56 4.35 -2.66
N VAL A 293 14.30 4.06 -2.96
CA VAL A 293 13.90 3.21 -4.11
C VAL A 293 12.87 3.93 -4.97
N PHE A 294 13.30 4.42 -6.13
CA PHE A 294 12.51 5.25 -7.05
C PHE A 294 11.89 4.41 -8.17
N ASP A 295 10.58 4.55 -8.36
CA ASP A 295 9.78 3.73 -9.28
C ASP A 295 9.80 4.20 -10.74
N GLY A 296 10.98 4.25 -11.35
CA GLY A 296 11.17 4.57 -12.78
C GLY A 296 11.85 5.92 -13.02
N ILE A 297 12.63 6.01 -14.12
CA ILE A 297 13.23 7.28 -14.55
C ILE A 297 12.15 8.26 -15.04
N ASP A 298 11.19 7.80 -15.86
CA ASP A 298 10.15 8.64 -16.47
C ASP A 298 9.28 9.43 -15.46
N PRO A 299 8.66 8.81 -14.42
CA PRO A 299 7.80 9.51 -13.47
C PRO A 299 8.55 10.34 -12.43
N CYS A 300 9.88 10.20 -12.33
CA CYS A 300 10.69 10.91 -11.35
C CYS A 300 10.86 12.39 -11.72
N ASP A 301 10.46 13.30 -10.82
CA ASP A 301 10.83 14.71 -10.88
C ASP A 301 12.36 14.86 -11.00
N LYS A 302 12.80 15.72 -11.92
CA LYS A 302 14.22 16.01 -12.13
C LYS A 302 14.76 16.96 -11.06
N GLY A 303 13.91 17.81 -10.49
CA GLY A 303 14.26 18.62 -9.33
C GLY A 303 14.64 17.76 -8.10
N THR A 304 14.02 16.59 -7.93
CA THR A 304 14.42 15.62 -6.90
C THR A 304 15.81 15.04 -7.19
N LEU A 305 16.15 14.72 -8.44
CA LEU A 305 17.49 14.26 -8.82
C LEU A 305 18.56 15.35 -8.61
N ASP A 306 18.25 16.61 -8.94
CA ASP A 306 19.13 17.75 -8.66
C ASP A 306 19.40 17.91 -7.15
N VAL A 307 18.40 17.64 -6.29
CA VAL A 307 18.57 17.61 -4.82
C VAL A 307 19.44 16.43 -4.36
N LEU A 308 19.25 15.22 -4.91
CA LEU A 308 20.10 14.07 -4.58
C LEU A 308 21.56 14.28 -5.01
N ALA A 309 21.79 14.94 -6.14
CA ALA A 309 23.12 15.35 -6.58
C ALA A 309 23.74 16.40 -5.65
N THR A 310 22.95 17.38 -5.19
CA THR A 310 23.40 18.42 -4.24
C THR A 310 23.92 17.84 -2.92
N ILE A 311 23.44 16.66 -2.50
CA ILE A 311 23.88 15.97 -1.27
C ILE A 311 24.82 14.77 -1.53
N GLY A 312 25.25 14.56 -2.79
CA GLY A 312 26.27 13.58 -3.17
C GLY A 312 25.78 12.15 -3.42
N ILE A 313 24.46 11.90 -3.37
CA ILE A 313 23.87 10.55 -3.48
C ILE A 313 23.64 10.15 -4.95
N TYR A 314 23.67 11.11 -5.88
CA TYR A 314 23.47 10.91 -7.31
C TYR A 314 24.45 11.76 -8.13
N GLN A 315 24.74 11.34 -9.36
CA GLN A 315 25.59 12.07 -10.29
C GLN A 315 25.12 11.80 -11.73
N ASP A 316 24.99 12.86 -12.52
CA ASP A 316 24.61 12.75 -13.93
C ASP A 316 25.74 12.15 -14.79
N GLY A 317 25.37 11.49 -15.90
CA GLY A 317 26.31 11.01 -16.92
C GLY A 317 26.97 9.66 -16.65
N ILE A 318 26.93 9.13 -15.42
CA ILE A 318 27.53 7.82 -15.09
C ILE A 318 26.57 6.63 -15.35
N MET A 319 25.28 6.87 -15.56
CA MET A 319 24.28 5.84 -15.86
C MET A 319 24.47 5.22 -17.25
N LYS A 320 24.40 3.88 -17.34
CA LYS A 320 24.53 3.12 -18.60
C LYS A 320 23.25 2.32 -18.87
N LYS A 321 22.64 2.46 -20.06
CA LYS A 321 21.35 1.85 -20.42
C LYS A 321 21.37 0.32 -20.36
N ASP A 322 22.47 -0.26 -20.79
CA ASP A 322 22.71 -1.71 -20.87
C ASP A 322 24.21 -2.00 -20.76
N ILE A 323 24.53 -3.28 -20.51
CA ILE A 323 25.88 -3.83 -20.60
C ILE A 323 25.79 -5.04 -21.54
N ASP A 324 26.53 -5.02 -22.65
CA ASP A 324 26.54 -6.11 -23.64
C ASP A 324 25.12 -6.49 -24.13
N GLY A 325 24.25 -5.48 -24.30
CA GLY A 325 22.85 -5.65 -24.70
C GLY A 325 21.91 -6.14 -23.60
N LYS A 326 22.38 -6.40 -22.37
CA LYS A 326 21.53 -6.67 -21.21
C LYS A 326 21.08 -5.34 -20.59
N GLU A 327 19.80 -5.02 -20.72
CA GLU A 327 19.21 -3.80 -20.16
C GLU A 327 19.45 -3.69 -18.65
N THR A 328 19.88 -2.50 -18.20
CA THR A 328 19.96 -2.15 -16.79
C THR A 328 18.54 -2.02 -16.23
N VAL A 329 18.17 -2.90 -15.30
CA VAL A 329 16.86 -2.91 -14.62
C VAL A 329 16.80 -1.83 -13.55
N ALA A 330 17.92 -1.60 -12.85
CA ALA A 330 18.07 -0.52 -11.88
C ALA A 330 19.51 0.02 -11.82
N HIS A 331 19.62 1.33 -11.56
CA HIS A 331 20.85 2.03 -11.24
C HIS A 331 20.97 2.17 -9.73
N ILE A 332 22.02 1.59 -9.13
CA ILE A 332 22.29 1.67 -7.70
C ILE A 332 23.46 2.63 -7.47
N PHE A 333 23.29 3.57 -6.54
CA PHE A 333 24.27 4.55 -6.12
C PHE A 333 24.49 4.42 -4.61
N GLU A 334 25.73 4.49 -4.13
CA GLU A 334 26.07 4.42 -2.70
C GLU A 334 27.07 5.51 -2.28
N TYR A 335 26.72 6.30 -1.27
CA TYR A 335 27.55 7.38 -0.72
C TYR A 335 27.20 7.65 0.75
N THR A 336 28.18 8.08 1.56
CA THR A 336 27.92 8.44 2.96
C THR A 336 27.99 9.96 3.12
N THR A 337 26.83 10.60 3.35
CA THR A 337 26.71 12.07 3.36
C THR A 337 26.43 12.64 4.75
N GLN A 338 26.86 13.88 4.98
CA GLN A 338 26.41 14.74 6.09
C GLN A 338 25.50 15.89 5.61
N LEU A 339 25.28 16.01 4.29
CA LEU A 339 24.53 17.10 3.68
C LEU A 339 23.04 16.79 3.66
N SER A 340 22.21 17.82 3.88
CA SER A 340 20.76 17.66 3.91
C SER A 340 20.07 18.90 3.36
N VAL A 341 19.09 18.73 2.47
CA VAL A 341 18.26 19.83 1.97
C VAL A 341 16.95 19.84 2.75
N THR A 342 16.59 21.01 3.30
CA THR A 342 15.32 21.22 3.99
C THR A 342 14.15 21.31 3.01
N PRO A 343 12.87 21.16 3.44
CA PRO A 343 11.70 21.44 2.60
C PRO A 343 11.80 22.80 1.90
N ASN A 344 12.25 23.83 2.63
CA ASN A 344 12.42 25.20 2.14
C ASN A 344 13.63 25.37 1.18
N GLN A 345 14.21 24.27 0.68
CA GLN A 345 15.32 24.23 -0.27
C GLN A 345 16.62 24.87 0.25
N GLN A 346 16.77 25.01 1.57
CA GLN A 346 18.02 25.45 2.21
C GLN A 346 18.92 24.24 2.47
N LEU A 347 20.19 24.33 2.05
CA LEU A 347 21.22 23.31 2.27
C LEU A 347 21.82 23.44 3.68
N ILE A 348 21.70 22.38 4.47
CA ILE A 348 22.37 22.21 5.75
C ILE A 348 23.72 21.53 5.51
N ARG A 349 24.76 22.09 6.13
CA ARG A 349 26.13 21.57 6.16
C ARG A 349 26.54 21.36 7.62
N PRO A 350 27.37 20.35 7.95
CA PRO A 350 27.99 20.28 9.26
C PRO A 350 28.99 21.43 9.41
N LEU A 351 28.86 22.23 10.47
CA LEU A 351 29.75 23.39 10.74
C LEU A 351 30.64 23.18 11.97
N ASP A 352 30.14 22.44 12.95
CA ASP A 352 30.76 22.15 14.23
C ASP A 352 30.35 20.74 14.73
N ASP A 353 30.83 20.33 15.90
CA ASP A 353 30.31 19.17 16.63
C ASP A 353 29.20 19.54 17.62
N GLY A 354 28.41 20.56 17.28
CA GLY A 354 27.26 21.00 18.06
C GLY A 354 26.07 20.02 17.96
N PRO A 355 25.13 20.05 18.94
CA PRO A 355 24.00 19.13 19.02
C PRO A 355 22.98 19.28 17.87
N THR A 356 23.14 20.29 17.02
CA THR A 356 22.35 20.52 15.81
C THR A 356 22.92 19.83 14.57
N THR A 357 24.22 19.54 14.54
CA THR A 357 24.91 18.97 13.37
C THR A 357 24.41 17.57 13.03
N LEU A 358 24.33 17.26 11.74
CA LEU A 358 23.93 15.95 11.25
C LEU A 358 25.13 14.99 11.19
N PRO A 359 25.01 13.76 11.73
CA PRO A 359 26.05 12.75 11.61
C PRO A 359 26.16 12.26 10.15
N PRO A 360 27.23 11.51 9.82
CA PRO A 360 27.26 10.70 8.60
C PRO A 360 26.02 9.82 8.47
N CYS A 361 25.51 9.68 7.26
CA CYS A 361 24.39 8.83 6.93
C CYS A 361 24.75 7.98 5.70
N GLN A 362 24.79 6.66 5.86
CA GLN A 362 25.02 5.72 4.76
C GLN A 362 23.78 5.70 3.86
N MET A 363 23.90 6.21 2.64
CA MET A 363 22.80 6.31 1.68
C MET A 363 23.01 5.34 0.52
N MET A 364 22.01 4.51 0.27
CA MET A 364 21.83 3.77 -0.97
C MET A 364 20.68 4.41 -1.75
N PHE A 365 20.84 4.60 -3.06
CA PHE A 365 19.80 5.09 -3.95
C PHE A 365 19.65 4.15 -5.15
N CYS A 366 18.45 3.58 -5.31
CA CYS A 366 18.08 2.67 -6.37
C CYS A 366 17.06 3.34 -7.30
N LEU A 367 17.53 3.83 -8.45
CA LEU A 367 16.69 4.37 -9.52
C LEU A 367 16.37 3.26 -10.52
N LYS A 368 15.13 2.75 -10.49
CA LYS A 368 14.71 1.71 -11.44
C LYS A 368 14.55 2.32 -12.84
N GLN A 369 14.89 1.56 -13.87
CA GLN A 369 14.77 2.00 -15.27
C GLN A 369 13.30 2.23 -15.66
N LYS A 370 12.42 1.27 -15.29
CA LYS A 370 11.00 1.24 -15.66
C LYS A 370 10.09 1.30 -14.44
N ASN A 371 8.98 2.03 -14.55
CA ASN A 371 7.96 2.08 -13.51
C ASN A 371 7.32 0.69 -13.32
N SER A 372 7.54 0.10 -12.14
CA SER A 372 7.22 -1.31 -11.85
C SER A 372 6.34 -1.48 -10.59
N LYS A 373 5.87 -0.37 -10.01
CA LYS A 373 4.99 -0.24 -8.83
C LYS A 373 5.63 -0.60 -7.48
N LYS A 374 4.95 -0.21 -6.39
CA LYS A 374 5.36 -0.35 -4.98
C LYS A 374 5.93 -1.72 -4.63
N ILE A 375 5.21 -2.79 -4.97
CA ILE A 375 5.56 -4.15 -4.57
C ILE A 375 6.91 -4.58 -5.16
N ASN A 376 7.24 -4.12 -6.38
CA ASN A 376 8.56 -4.33 -6.98
C ASN A 376 9.67 -3.50 -6.31
N SER A 377 9.39 -2.26 -5.89
CA SER A 377 10.34 -1.49 -5.07
C SER A 377 10.63 -2.19 -3.73
N HIS A 378 9.62 -2.81 -3.12
CA HIS A 378 9.80 -3.67 -1.93
C HIS A 378 10.56 -4.98 -2.25
N ARG A 379 10.48 -5.51 -3.48
CA ARG A 379 11.27 -6.69 -3.88
C ARG A 379 12.76 -6.37 -4.02
N TRP A 380 13.10 -5.19 -4.56
CA TRP A 380 14.47 -4.64 -4.46
C TRP A 380 14.90 -4.49 -2.99
N LEU A 381 14.08 -3.88 -2.15
CA LEU A 381 14.41 -3.69 -0.74
C LEU A 381 14.70 -5.00 0.01
N PHE A 382 13.75 -5.96 0.03
CA PHE A 382 13.88 -7.15 0.88
C PHE A 382 14.68 -8.28 0.23
N THR A 383 14.49 -8.54 -1.08
CA THR A 383 15.03 -9.73 -1.74
C THR A 383 16.44 -9.52 -2.30
N ALA A 384 16.76 -8.30 -2.76
CA ALA A 384 18.10 -7.92 -3.17
C ALA A 384 18.90 -7.35 -1.98
N PHE A 385 18.54 -6.15 -1.51
CA PHE A 385 19.38 -5.41 -0.56
C PHE A 385 19.36 -6.00 0.85
N GLY A 386 18.17 -6.25 1.40
CA GLY A 386 17.99 -6.86 2.72
C GLY A 386 18.62 -8.25 2.83
N ARG A 387 18.64 -9.04 1.75
CA ARG A 387 19.32 -10.34 1.70
C ARG A 387 20.85 -10.23 1.83
N ILE A 388 21.45 -9.14 1.36
CA ILE A 388 22.90 -8.90 1.47
C ILE A 388 23.26 -8.21 2.80
N LEU A 389 22.45 -7.23 3.24
CA LEU A 389 22.70 -6.48 4.47
C LEU A 389 22.27 -7.23 5.75
N ASN A 390 21.38 -8.22 5.62
CA ASN A 390 20.74 -8.99 6.69
C ASN A 390 20.34 -8.13 7.91
N PRO A 391 19.52 -7.07 7.72
CA PRO A 391 19.20 -6.13 8.79
C PRO A 391 18.34 -6.79 9.87
N GLU A 392 18.43 -6.36 11.13
CA GLU A 392 17.49 -6.89 12.14
C GLU A 392 16.09 -6.27 11.96
N VAL A 393 16.00 -4.96 11.69
CA VAL A 393 14.73 -4.24 11.43
C VAL A 393 14.79 -3.41 10.14
N CYS A 394 13.81 -3.63 9.26
CA CYS A 394 13.53 -2.76 8.13
C CYS A 394 12.42 -1.76 8.49
N ILE A 395 12.64 -0.47 8.29
CA ILE A 395 11.60 0.57 8.37
C ILE A 395 11.16 0.92 6.94
N LEU A 396 9.85 1.07 6.71
CA LEU A 396 9.27 1.56 5.48
C LEU A 396 8.72 2.98 5.68
N LEU A 397 9.11 3.88 4.78
CA LEU A 397 8.59 5.24 4.65
C LEU A 397 8.22 5.48 3.17
N ASP A 398 7.05 6.04 2.91
CA ASP A 398 6.78 6.62 1.59
C ASP A 398 7.35 8.05 1.54
N ALA A 399 7.93 8.44 0.40
CA ALA A 399 8.40 9.79 0.14
C ALA A 399 7.27 10.80 0.35
N GLY A 400 7.62 12.00 0.84
CA GLY A 400 6.66 12.92 1.45
C GLY A 400 6.44 12.63 2.93
N THR A 401 6.33 11.37 3.39
CA THR A 401 6.10 11.09 4.83
C THR A 401 7.27 11.59 5.67
N LYS A 402 6.97 12.42 6.66
CA LYS A 402 7.96 13.04 7.54
C LYS A 402 7.93 12.34 8.90
N PRO A 403 8.98 11.58 9.29
CA PRO A 403 9.07 11.06 10.64
C PRO A 403 9.23 12.20 11.66
N GLY A 404 8.50 12.14 12.76
CA GLY A 404 8.65 13.07 13.88
C GLY A 404 9.98 12.90 14.62
N HIS A 405 10.32 13.83 15.51
CA HIS A 405 11.49 13.74 16.39
C HIS A 405 11.48 12.42 17.18
N LYS A 406 12.58 11.66 17.11
CA LYS A 406 12.74 10.31 17.68
C LYS A 406 11.71 9.24 17.23
N ALA A 407 10.93 9.48 16.18
CA ALA A 407 9.94 8.52 15.70
C ALA A 407 10.57 7.20 15.20
N LEU A 408 11.76 7.25 14.59
CA LEU A 408 12.47 6.03 14.14
C LEU A 408 13.10 5.27 15.32
N LEU A 409 13.63 6.01 16.31
CA LEU A 409 14.13 5.44 17.55
C LEU A 409 13.01 4.69 18.30
N ALA A 410 11.84 5.31 18.46
CA ALA A 410 10.70 4.70 19.16
C ALA A 410 10.18 3.42 18.46
N LEU A 411 10.30 3.31 17.13
CA LEU A 411 10.02 2.05 16.41
C LEU A 411 11.09 1.00 16.74
N TRP A 412 12.37 1.35 16.64
CA TRP A 412 13.47 0.42 16.98
C TRP A 412 13.39 -0.06 18.44
N GLU A 413 13.13 0.83 19.39
CA GLU A 413 12.96 0.51 20.81
C GLU A 413 11.85 -0.55 21.03
N ALA A 414 10.78 -0.55 20.22
CA ALA A 414 9.75 -1.59 20.30
C ALA A 414 10.27 -2.98 19.88
N PHE A 415 11.12 -3.06 18.86
CA PHE A 415 11.76 -4.32 18.45
C PHE A 415 12.91 -4.74 19.36
N TYR A 416 13.63 -3.79 19.95
CA TYR A 416 14.71 -4.07 20.89
C TYR A 416 14.17 -4.69 22.19
N ASN A 417 13.06 -4.15 22.71
CA ASN A 417 12.44 -4.60 23.95
C ASN A 417 11.55 -5.85 23.81
N ASP A 418 11.13 -6.24 22.60
CA ASP A 418 10.30 -7.44 22.38
C ASP A 418 10.81 -8.31 21.21
N LYS A 419 11.55 -9.38 21.56
CA LYS A 419 12.13 -10.33 20.61
C LYS A 419 11.11 -11.09 19.74
N ASP A 420 9.85 -11.17 20.16
CA ASP A 420 8.76 -11.84 19.45
C ASP A 420 7.89 -10.84 18.65
N LEU A 421 8.23 -9.55 18.66
CA LEU A 421 7.63 -8.54 17.79
C LEU A 421 8.13 -8.73 16.36
N GLY A 422 7.21 -8.94 15.42
CA GLY A 422 7.50 -9.17 14.01
C GLY A 422 7.25 -7.94 13.11
N GLY A 423 6.39 -7.02 13.53
CA GLY A 423 6.10 -5.78 12.82
C GLY A 423 5.44 -4.71 13.70
N ALA A 424 5.62 -3.45 13.35
CA ALA A 424 5.09 -2.29 14.08
C ALA A 424 4.72 -1.13 13.15
N CYS A 425 3.89 -0.20 13.61
CA CYS A 425 3.68 1.10 12.94
C CYS A 425 3.51 2.24 13.94
N GLY A 426 3.85 3.45 13.50
CA GLY A 426 3.64 4.69 14.25
C GLY A 426 2.28 5.34 13.95
N GLU A 427 1.98 6.44 14.64
CA GLU A 427 0.84 7.30 14.36
C GLU A 427 1.04 8.05 13.04
N ILE A 428 0.34 7.66 11.98
CA ILE A 428 0.23 8.49 10.77
C ILE A 428 -0.84 9.55 11.01
N HIS A 429 -0.48 10.83 10.86
CA HIS A 429 -1.41 11.95 10.94
C HIS A 429 -1.34 12.86 9.71
N ALA A 430 -2.42 13.56 9.43
CA ALA A 430 -2.50 14.51 8.33
C ALA A 430 -1.61 15.75 8.58
N LEU A 431 -1.06 16.30 7.49
CA LEU A 431 -0.41 17.60 7.45
C LEU A 431 -1.47 18.71 7.57
N LEU A 432 -1.56 19.33 8.75
CA LEU A 432 -2.59 20.33 9.05
C LEU A 432 -2.27 21.74 8.53
N GLY A 433 -1.04 21.97 8.07
CA GLY A 433 -0.55 23.27 7.64
C GLY A 433 -0.29 24.23 8.82
N ARG A 434 0.35 25.38 8.53
CA ARG A 434 0.70 26.39 9.55
C ARG A 434 -0.57 26.97 10.17
N GLY A 435 -0.76 26.77 11.48
CA GLY A 435 -1.95 27.21 12.19
C GLY A 435 -3.22 26.44 11.80
N TRP A 436 -3.09 25.15 11.46
CA TRP A 436 -4.19 24.24 11.10
C TRP A 436 -5.06 24.66 9.90
N ARG A 437 -4.57 25.58 9.06
CA ARG A 437 -5.29 26.15 7.91
C ARG A 437 -5.87 25.10 6.96
N ASN A 438 -5.26 23.93 6.82
CA ASN A 438 -5.73 22.89 5.92
C ASN A 438 -7.08 22.29 6.40
N LEU A 439 -7.40 22.38 7.70
CA LEU A 439 -8.70 21.94 8.26
C LEU A 439 -9.90 22.80 7.82
N LEU A 440 -9.66 23.94 7.16
CA LEU A 440 -10.71 24.70 6.48
C LEU A 440 -11.27 23.94 5.27
N ASN A 441 -10.49 23.03 4.67
CA ASN A 441 -11.01 22.08 3.69
C ASN A 441 -11.69 20.92 4.45
N PRO A 442 -13.02 20.71 4.30
CA PRO A 442 -13.73 19.69 5.03
C PRO A 442 -13.24 18.27 4.69
N LEU A 443 -12.75 18.02 3.46
CA LEU A 443 -12.19 16.71 3.10
C LEU A 443 -10.91 16.40 3.89
N VAL A 444 -10.06 17.40 4.12
CA VAL A 444 -8.85 17.25 4.95
C VAL A 444 -9.23 17.04 6.42
N ALA A 445 -10.21 17.79 6.92
CA ALA A 445 -10.69 17.66 8.29
C ALA A 445 -11.29 16.27 8.58
N VAL A 446 -12.14 15.75 7.70
CA VAL A 446 -12.75 14.41 7.85
C VAL A 446 -11.66 13.32 7.87
N GLN A 447 -10.65 13.42 6.99
CA GLN A 447 -9.53 12.47 6.94
C GLN A 447 -8.64 12.54 8.19
N ASN A 448 -8.36 13.75 8.70
CA ASN A 448 -7.66 13.92 9.98
C ASN A 448 -8.43 13.27 11.15
N PHE A 449 -9.75 13.44 11.20
CA PHE A 449 -10.59 12.83 12.23
C PHE A 449 -10.52 11.30 12.19
N GLU A 450 -10.66 10.69 11.02
CA GLU A 450 -10.56 9.24 10.86
C GLU A 450 -9.18 8.69 11.26
N TYR A 451 -8.10 9.32 10.80
CA TYR A 451 -6.74 8.92 11.18
C TYR A 451 -6.57 8.97 12.71
N LYS A 452 -7.05 10.03 13.37
CA LYS A 452 -6.99 10.16 14.83
C LYS A 452 -7.82 9.10 15.52
N ILE A 453 -9.10 8.93 15.20
CA ILE A 453 -9.95 7.90 15.84
C ILE A 453 -9.40 6.50 15.59
N SER A 454 -8.86 6.19 14.41
CA SER A 454 -8.29 4.86 14.15
C SER A 454 -6.99 4.62 14.93
N ASN A 455 -6.13 5.63 15.07
CA ASN A 455 -4.94 5.58 15.91
C ASN A 455 -5.24 5.58 17.42
N ILE A 456 -6.42 6.05 17.85
CA ILE A 456 -6.84 6.15 19.25
C ILE A 456 -7.65 4.93 19.70
N LEU A 457 -8.41 4.29 18.80
CA LEU A 457 -9.29 3.16 19.12
C LEU A 457 -8.88 1.86 18.41
N ASP A 458 -8.79 1.86 17.09
CA ASP A 458 -8.56 0.61 16.33
C ASP A 458 -7.14 0.08 16.54
N LYS A 459 -6.12 0.91 16.35
CA LYS A 459 -4.72 0.50 16.51
C LYS A 459 -4.41 0.04 17.94
N PRO A 460 -4.88 0.73 19.01
CA PRO A 460 -4.79 0.25 20.38
C PRO A 460 -5.54 -1.08 20.64
N LEU A 461 -6.76 -1.26 20.10
CA LEU A 461 -7.50 -2.53 20.20
C LEU A 461 -6.72 -3.69 19.55
N GLU A 462 -6.37 -3.55 18.27
CA GLU A 462 -5.68 -4.60 17.52
C GLU A 462 -4.29 -4.93 18.10
N SER A 463 -3.58 -3.90 18.57
CA SER A 463 -2.27 -4.02 19.24
C SER A 463 -2.38 -4.66 20.63
N SER A 464 -3.55 -4.63 21.27
CA SER A 464 -3.78 -5.31 22.55
C SER A 464 -3.89 -6.82 22.38
N PHE A 465 -4.49 -7.27 21.26
CA PHE A 465 -4.56 -8.68 20.88
C PHE A 465 -3.26 -9.18 20.22
N GLY A 466 -2.46 -8.28 19.63
CA GLY A 466 -1.19 -8.59 18.98
C GLY A 466 -1.30 -8.87 17.48
N TYR A 467 -2.43 -8.52 16.85
CA TYR A 467 -2.63 -8.62 15.41
C TYR A 467 -3.22 -7.31 14.86
N VAL A 468 -2.33 -6.34 14.63
CA VAL A 468 -2.65 -5.10 13.90
C VAL A 468 -3.04 -5.45 12.45
N SER A 469 -4.27 -5.13 12.03
CA SER A 469 -4.82 -5.61 10.74
C SER A 469 -4.25 -4.88 9.51
N VAL A 470 -3.52 -3.78 9.74
CA VAL A 470 -2.71 -3.06 8.76
C VAL A 470 -1.59 -2.29 9.47
N LEU A 471 -0.36 -2.53 9.03
CA LEU A 471 0.81 -1.70 9.29
C LEU A 471 1.07 -0.91 8.00
N PRO A 472 0.74 0.39 7.90
CA PRO A 472 0.74 1.09 6.62
C PRO A 472 2.15 1.22 6.03
N GLY A 473 2.33 0.88 4.75
CA GLY A 473 3.63 1.01 4.06
C GLY A 473 4.27 2.40 4.17
N ALA A 474 3.44 3.45 4.21
CA ALA A 474 3.90 4.84 4.35
C ALA A 474 4.64 5.13 5.67
N PHE A 475 4.34 4.40 6.76
CA PHE A 475 5.14 4.45 7.99
C PHE A 475 4.95 3.19 8.85
N SER A 476 5.77 2.18 8.59
CA SER A 476 5.79 0.91 9.33
C SER A 476 7.20 0.34 9.46
N ALA A 477 7.36 -0.71 10.25
CA ALA A 477 8.62 -1.40 10.42
C ALA A 477 8.39 -2.91 10.61
N TYR A 478 9.36 -3.72 10.21
CA TYR A 478 9.29 -5.18 10.20
C TYR A 478 10.63 -5.78 10.60
N ARG A 479 10.60 -6.81 11.45
CA ARG A 479 11.82 -7.59 11.75
C ARG A 479 12.14 -8.51 10.58
N PHE A 480 13.35 -8.46 10.04
CA PHE A 480 13.65 -9.10 8.75
C PHE A 480 13.46 -10.62 8.77
N ARG A 481 13.97 -11.30 9.79
CA ARG A 481 13.73 -12.74 10.04
C ARG A 481 12.24 -13.10 10.25
N ALA A 482 11.42 -12.15 10.69
CA ALA A 482 9.98 -12.36 10.83
C ALA A 482 9.24 -12.29 9.49
N ILE A 483 9.54 -11.28 8.66
CA ILE A 483 8.87 -11.07 7.36
C ILE A 483 9.32 -12.08 6.28
N MET A 484 10.56 -12.57 6.33
CA MET A 484 11.14 -13.50 5.34
C MET A 484 10.40 -14.84 5.20
N GLY A 485 10.48 -15.42 3.99
CA GLY A 485 9.73 -16.61 3.59
C GLY A 485 8.28 -16.28 3.23
N ARG A 486 7.34 -17.16 3.62
CA ARG A 486 5.92 -17.09 3.26
C ARG A 486 5.26 -15.70 3.30
N PRO A 487 5.48 -14.83 4.31
CA PRO A 487 4.85 -13.50 4.30
C PRO A 487 5.29 -12.63 3.11
N LEU A 488 6.59 -12.63 2.77
CA LEU A 488 7.10 -11.98 1.56
C LEU A 488 6.68 -12.69 0.26
N GLU A 489 6.69 -14.03 0.22
CA GLU A 489 6.19 -14.79 -0.95
C GLU A 489 4.74 -14.40 -1.28
N GLN A 490 3.88 -14.37 -0.25
CA GLN A 490 2.47 -14.02 -0.38
C GLN A 490 2.25 -12.53 -0.65
N TYR A 491 3.19 -11.65 -0.27
CA TYR A 491 3.20 -10.23 -0.63
C TYR A 491 3.59 -10.00 -2.10
N PHE A 492 4.71 -10.58 -2.54
CA PHE A 492 5.23 -10.42 -3.90
C PHE A 492 4.39 -11.12 -4.97
N HIS A 493 3.44 -11.97 -4.61
CA HIS A 493 2.38 -12.41 -5.53
C HIS A 493 1.61 -11.25 -6.20
N GLY A 494 1.58 -10.06 -5.60
CA GLY A 494 1.00 -8.84 -6.19
C GLY A 494 1.90 -8.12 -7.21
N ASP A 495 3.14 -8.57 -7.42
CA ASP A 495 4.10 -7.92 -8.31
C ASP A 495 3.88 -8.30 -9.78
N HIS A 496 3.62 -7.30 -10.64
CA HIS A 496 3.41 -7.49 -12.07
C HIS A 496 4.64 -8.04 -12.82
N THR A 497 5.86 -7.76 -12.36
CA THR A 497 7.08 -8.28 -12.98
C THR A 497 7.29 -9.75 -12.62
N LEU A 498 7.03 -10.14 -11.37
CA LEU A 498 7.02 -11.54 -10.93
C LEU A 498 5.86 -12.34 -11.56
N SER A 499 4.73 -11.68 -11.85
CA SER A 499 3.56 -12.31 -12.47
C SER A 499 3.88 -13.02 -13.78
N LYS A 500 4.75 -12.43 -14.60
CA LYS A 500 5.18 -13.00 -15.88
C LYS A 500 6.02 -14.28 -15.71
N GLN A 501 6.77 -14.38 -14.62
CA GLN A 501 7.53 -15.58 -14.24
C GLN A 501 6.63 -16.66 -13.61
N LEU A 502 5.60 -16.26 -12.85
CA LEU A 502 4.67 -17.16 -12.16
C LEU A 502 3.49 -17.65 -13.03
N GLY A 503 3.25 -17.05 -14.20
CA GLY A 503 2.17 -17.43 -15.12
C GLY A 503 0.79 -17.43 -14.43
N PRO A 504 0.03 -18.53 -14.48
CA PRO A 504 -1.27 -18.63 -13.80
C PRO A 504 -1.25 -18.41 -12.28
N LYS A 505 -0.07 -18.49 -11.62
CA LYS A 505 0.12 -18.21 -10.19
C LYS A 505 0.50 -16.76 -9.90
N GLY A 506 0.76 -15.94 -10.93
CA GLY A 506 1.01 -14.51 -10.83
C GLY A 506 -0.26 -13.68 -10.75
N ILE A 507 -0.20 -12.43 -10.24
CA ILE A 507 -1.40 -11.57 -10.10
C ILE A 507 -2.23 -11.51 -11.38
N GLU A 508 -1.62 -11.46 -12.56
CA GLU A 508 -2.32 -11.34 -13.85
C GLU A 508 -3.27 -12.52 -14.12
N GLY A 509 -2.86 -13.75 -13.76
CA GLY A 509 -3.69 -14.96 -13.84
C GLY A 509 -4.71 -15.13 -12.71
N MET A 510 -4.65 -14.31 -11.65
CA MET A 510 -5.57 -14.43 -10.52
C MET A 510 -6.97 -13.87 -10.80
N ASN A 511 -7.95 -14.40 -10.06
CA ASN A 511 -9.31 -13.87 -10.08
C ASN A 511 -9.39 -12.43 -9.52
N ILE A 512 -10.43 -11.69 -9.90
CA ILE A 512 -10.60 -10.28 -9.53
C ILE A 512 -10.70 -10.03 -8.02
N PHE A 513 -11.12 -11.03 -7.23
CA PHE A 513 -11.12 -10.96 -5.77
C PHE A 513 -9.67 -10.91 -5.23
N LYS A 514 -8.81 -11.84 -5.65
CA LYS A 514 -7.38 -11.82 -5.31
C LYS A 514 -6.68 -10.57 -5.86
N LYS A 515 -7.04 -10.08 -7.05
CA LYS A 515 -6.51 -8.80 -7.57
C LYS A 515 -6.87 -7.60 -6.68
N ASN A 516 -8.09 -7.54 -6.15
CA ASN A 516 -8.49 -6.50 -5.18
C ASN A 516 -7.79 -6.66 -3.82
N MET A 517 -7.50 -7.90 -3.39
CA MET A 517 -6.73 -8.19 -2.17
C MET A 517 -5.37 -7.45 -2.16
N PHE A 518 -4.67 -7.43 -3.31
CA PHE A 518 -3.41 -6.71 -3.51
C PHE A 518 -3.54 -5.18 -3.71
N LEU A 519 -4.73 -4.60 -3.47
CA LEU A 519 -4.90 -3.15 -3.27
C LEU A 519 -4.75 -2.74 -1.79
N ALA A 520 -4.61 -3.72 -0.90
CA ALA A 520 -4.26 -3.56 0.51
C ALA A 520 -3.29 -4.67 0.93
N GLU A 521 -2.23 -4.85 0.14
CA GLU A 521 -1.18 -5.86 0.29
C GLU A 521 -0.54 -5.87 1.68
N ASP A 522 -0.40 -4.69 2.30
CA ASP A 522 0.10 -4.52 3.66
C ASP A 522 -0.79 -5.24 4.71
N ARG A 523 -2.10 -5.42 4.45
CA ARG A 523 -3.01 -6.22 5.30
C ARG A 523 -2.74 -7.72 5.20
N ILE A 524 -2.47 -8.20 3.98
CA ILE A 524 -2.12 -9.60 3.72
C ILE A 524 -0.84 -9.92 4.49
N LEU A 525 0.17 -9.04 4.38
CA LEU A 525 1.45 -9.16 5.07
C LEU A 525 1.27 -9.28 6.58
N CYS A 526 0.44 -8.42 7.18
CA CYS A 526 0.13 -8.47 8.61
C CYS A 526 -0.47 -9.82 9.03
N PHE A 527 -1.42 -10.35 8.26
CA PHE A 527 -2.02 -11.66 8.53
C PHE A 527 -1.00 -12.80 8.38
N GLU A 528 -0.26 -12.84 7.27
CA GLU A 528 0.72 -13.91 7.01
C GLU A 528 1.85 -13.96 8.04
N LEU A 529 2.25 -12.80 8.57
CA LEU A 529 3.33 -12.69 9.54
C LEU A 529 2.89 -13.25 10.92
N VAL A 530 1.65 -12.95 11.37
CA VAL A 530 1.10 -13.53 12.61
C VAL A 530 0.72 -15.00 12.43
N ALA A 531 0.21 -15.38 11.26
CA ALA A 531 -0.11 -16.76 10.87
C ALA A 531 1.08 -17.52 10.24
N LYS A 532 2.32 -17.14 10.60
CA LYS A 532 3.56 -17.79 10.15
C LYS A 532 3.78 -19.07 10.98
N ALA A 533 3.87 -20.21 10.29
CA ALA A 533 3.91 -21.51 10.94
C ALA A 533 5.14 -21.66 11.86
N GLY A 534 4.96 -22.34 12.99
CA GLY A 534 6.01 -22.56 14.01
C GLY A 534 6.53 -21.28 14.69
N SER A 535 6.01 -20.10 14.35
CA SER A 535 6.47 -18.81 14.85
C SER A 535 5.42 -18.13 15.72
N LYS A 536 5.84 -17.38 16.74
CA LYS A 536 4.98 -16.58 17.64
C LYS A 536 5.05 -15.08 17.39
N TRP A 537 5.33 -14.69 16.14
CA TRP A 537 5.42 -13.29 15.74
C TRP A 537 4.09 -12.56 15.93
N HIS A 538 4.15 -11.39 16.53
CA HIS A 538 2.99 -10.52 16.72
C HIS A 538 3.28 -9.09 16.27
N LEU A 539 2.23 -8.29 16.19
CA LEU A 539 2.28 -6.91 15.68
C LEU A 539 1.83 -5.93 16.76
N THR A 540 2.45 -4.75 16.80
CA THR A 540 2.12 -3.69 17.77
C THR A 540 1.94 -2.33 17.11
N TYR A 541 1.21 -1.45 17.79
CA TYR A 541 1.15 -0.03 17.47
C TYR A 541 2.05 0.76 18.44
N VAL A 542 2.80 1.74 17.94
CA VAL A 542 3.79 2.51 18.71
C VAL A 542 3.38 3.98 18.77
N LYS A 543 2.56 4.34 19.75
CA LYS A 543 2.04 5.71 20.01
C LYS A 543 3.12 6.80 20.07
N ALA A 544 4.32 6.46 20.55
CA ALA A 544 5.44 7.40 20.66
C ALA A 544 6.08 7.74 19.30
N SER A 545 5.93 6.86 18.30
CA SER A 545 6.39 7.09 16.94
C SER A 545 5.30 7.77 16.13
N LYS A 546 5.63 8.86 15.41
CA LYS A 546 4.67 9.63 14.61
C LYS A 546 5.22 9.97 13.22
N GLY A 547 4.35 9.95 12.22
CA GLY A 547 4.64 10.34 10.84
C GLY A 547 3.61 11.34 10.31
N GLU A 548 4.06 12.45 9.75
CA GLU A 548 3.24 13.50 9.15
C GLU A 548 3.18 13.31 7.63
N THR A 549 1.98 13.19 7.06
CA THR A 549 1.75 12.99 5.61
C THR A 549 0.63 13.88 5.09
N ASP A 550 0.68 14.26 3.82
CA ASP A 550 -0.44 14.91 3.13
C ASP A 550 -1.59 13.93 2.84
N VAL A 551 -2.77 14.49 2.54
CA VAL A 551 -4.02 13.77 2.27
C VAL A 551 -4.77 14.45 1.13
N PRO A 552 -5.53 13.71 0.29
CA PRO A 552 -6.29 14.27 -0.82
C PRO A 552 -7.17 15.48 -0.45
N GLU A 553 -6.88 16.62 -1.06
CA GLU A 553 -7.66 17.86 -0.87
C GLU A 553 -8.88 17.94 -1.81
N GLY A 554 -8.89 17.17 -2.91
CA GLY A 554 -9.92 17.22 -3.95
C GLY A 554 -10.79 15.97 -4.04
N ALA A 555 -12.11 16.16 -4.17
CA ALA A 555 -13.11 15.08 -4.18
C ALA A 555 -12.80 13.93 -5.17
N ALA A 556 -12.36 14.24 -6.39
CA ALA A 556 -12.07 13.22 -7.41
C ALA A 556 -10.81 12.37 -7.12
N GLU A 557 -9.89 12.87 -6.31
CA GLU A 557 -8.73 12.12 -5.82
C GLU A 557 -9.09 11.29 -4.58
N PHE A 558 -9.79 11.92 -3.63
CA PHE A 558 -10.34 11.31 -2.44
C PHE A 558 -11.22 10.08 -2.75
N ILE A 559 -12.16 10.20 -3.71
CA ILE A 559 -12.95 9.04 -4.21
C ILE A 559 -12.04 7.93 -4.77
N GLY A 560 -10.98 8.29 -5.51
CA GLY A 560 -10.04 7.33 -6.09
C GLY A 560 -9.19 6.58 -5.05
N GLN A 561 -8.69 7.30 -4.03
CA GLN A 561 -8.03 6.72 -2.86
C GLN A 561 -8.98 5.75 -2.14
N ARG A 562 -10.23 6.17 -1.93
CA ARG A 562 -11.22 5.43 -1.14
C ARG A 562 -11.75 4.19 -1.85
N ARG A 563 -11.85 4.18 -3.19
CA ARG A 563 -12.03 2.93 -3.96
C ARG A 563 -10.97 1.89 -3.59
N ARG A 564 -9.68 2.28 -3.65
CA ARG A 564 -8.55 1.39 -3.39
C ARG A 564 -8.63 0.81 -1.97
N TRP A 565 -8.80 1.68 -0.97
CA TRP A 565 -8.80 1.30 0.44
C TRP A 565 -10.02 0.47 0.85
N LEU A 566 -11.22 0.80 0.38
CA LEU A 566 -12.44 0.06 0.72
C LEU A 566 -12.43 -1.34 0.10
N ASN A 567 -12.16 -1.44 -1.22
CA ASN A 567 -12.14 -2.74 -1.89
C ASN A 567 -10.98 -3.63 -1.39
N GLY A 568 -9.78 -3.06 -1.23
CA GLY A 568 -8.63 -3.76 -0.69
C GLY A 568 -8.84 -4.24 0.75
N SER A 569 -9.39 -3.37 1.62
CA SER A 569 -9.68 -3.76 3.02
C SER A 569 -10.77 -4.83 3.09
N PHE A 570 -11.82 -4.76 2.28
CA PHE A 570 -12.87 -5.79 2.26
C PHE A 570 -12.31 -7.15 1.79
N ALA A 571 -11.56 -7.17 0.68
CA ALA A 571 -10.96 -8.39 0.15
C ALA A 571 -9.93 -9.02 1.10
N ALA A 572 -9.03 -8.20 1.68
CA ALA A 572 -8.02 -8.69 2.62
C ALA A 572 -8.61 -9.12 3.98
N THR A 573 -9.67 -8.45 4.46
CA THR A 573 -10.37 -8.89 5.68
C THR A 573 -11.01 -10.24 5.45
N LEU A 574 -11.79 -10.41 4.37
CA LEU A 574 -12.36 -11.71 4.00
C LEU A 574 -11.29 -12.80 3.82
N TYR A 575 -10.12 -12.48 3.24
CA TYR A 575 -8.99 -13.42 3.17
C TYR A 575 -8.54 -13.86 4.56
N SER A 576 -8.32 -12.94 5.50
CA SER A 576 -7.91 -13.25 6.87
C SER A 576 -8.95 -14.10 7.63
N LEU A 577 -10.25 -13.83 7.42
CA LEU A 577 -11.34 -14.62 8.00
C LEU A 577 -11.34 -16.05 7.45
N MET A 578 -11.26 -16.21 6.12
CA MET A 578 -11.25 -17.53 5.46
C MET A 578 -10.02 -18.37 5.82
N HIS A 579 -8.87 -17.75 6.10
CA HIS A 579 -7.61 -18.44 6.38
C HIS A 579 -7.27 -18.52 7.88
N PHE A 580 -8.15 -18.03 8.77
CA PHE A 580 -7.89 -17.96 10.22
C PHE A 580 -7.47 -19.29 10.86
N SER A 581 -7.91 -20.43 10.31
CA SER A 581 -7.47 -21.77 10.72
C SER A 581 -5.94 -21.96 10.71
N ARG A 582 -5.20 -21.14 9.95
CA ARG A 582 -3.73 -21.12 9.97
C ARG A 582 -3.11 -20.56 11.24
N MET A 583 -3.84 -19.75 12.01
CA MET A 583 -3.37 -19.24 13.31
C MET A 583 -3.03 -20.40 14.26
N TYR A 584 -3.77 -21.52 14.17
CA TYR A 584 -3.48 -22.76 14.91
C TYR A 584 -2.19 -23.50 14.49
N ARG A 585 -1.52 -23.07 13.40
CA ARG A 585 -0.20 -23.59 12.99
C ARG A 585 0.95 -22.69 13.42
N SER A 586 0.66 -21.54 14.03
CA SER A 586 1.64 -20.65 14.65
C SER A 586 2.13 -21.23 15.99
N GLY A 587 3.15 -20.60 16.57
CA GLY A 587 3.62 -20.88 17.94
C GLY A 587 2.93 -20.05 19.02
N HIS A 588 1.78 -19.42 18.75
CA HIS A 588 1.10 -18.56 19.72
C HIS A 588 0.45 -19.35 20.86
N ASN A 589 0.55 -18.82 22.09
CA ASN A 589 0.00 -19.46 23.28
C ASN A 589 -1.54 -19.34 23.37
N ILE A 590 -2.15 -20.15 24.23
CA ILE A 590 -3.62 -20.26 24.39
C ILE A 590 -4.27 -18.90 24.71
N LEU A 591 -3.66 -18.07 25.56
CA LEU A 591 -4.18 -16.74 25.91
C LEU A 591 -4.22 -15.80 24.70
N ARG A 592 -3.16 -15.77 23.89
CA ARG A 592 -3.12 -14.96 22.67
C ARG A 592 -4.06 -15.51 21.59
N MET A 593 -4.17 -16.84 21.46
CA MET A 593 -5.16 -17.47 20.59
C MET A 593 -6.60 -17.14 21.00
N PHE A 594 -6.91 -17.05 22.29
CA PHE A 594 -8.22 -16.59 22.79
C PHE A 594 -8.52 -15.14 22.35
N PHE A 595 -7.56 -14.22 22.50
CA PHE A 595 -7.73 -12.84 22.02
C PHE A 595 -7.87 -12.73 20.50
N PHE A 596 -7.19 -13.58 19.73
CA PHE A 596 -7.41 -13.67 18.28
C PHE A 596 -8.83 -14.13 17.91
N HIS A 597 -9.50 -14.95 18.74
CA HIS A 597 -10.92 -15.31 18.51
C HIS A 597 -11.87 -14.15 18.84
N ILE A 598 -11.57 -13.34 19.87
CA ILE A 598 -12.31 -12.10 20.14
C ILE A 598 -12.19 -11.15 18.92
N GLN A 599 -10.98 -11.01 18.37
CA GLN A 599 -10.75 -10.19 17.18
C GLN A 599 -11.41 -10.77 15.92
N LEU A 600 -11.45 -12.10 15.77
CA LEU A 600 -12.18 -12.78 14.70
C LEU A 600 -13.67 -12.43 14.73
N ILE A 601 -14.31 -12.54 15.90
CA ILE A 601 -15.74 -12.23 16.11
C ILE A 601 -16.00 -10.72 15.86
N TYR A 602 -15.15 -9.85 16.38
CA TYR A 602 -15.20 -8.40 16.13
C TYR A 602 -15.11 -8.07 14.62
N ASN A 603 -14.18 -8.70 13.90
CA ASN A 603 -14.01 -8.50 12.45
C ASN A 603 -15.22 -9.02 11.65
N ILE A 604 -15.79 -10.17 12.02
CA ILE A 604 -17.01 -10.72 11.40
C ILE A 604 -18.18 -9.74 11.59
N ALA A 605 -18.42 -9.27 12.81
CA ALA A 605 -19.47 -8.29 13.10
C ALA A 605 -19.28 -6.97 12.32
N THR A 606 -18.03 -6.49 12.25
CA THR A 606 -17.67 -5.28 11.50
C THR A 606 -17.91 -5.45 9.99
N VAL A 607 -17.59 -6.61 9.41
CA VAL A 607 -17.86 -6.92 8.00
C VAL A 607 -19.36 -6.98 7.72
N ILE A 608 -20.16 -7.58 8.60
CA ILE A 608 -21.62 -7.65 8.46
C ILE A 608 -22.26 -6.25 8.50
N LEU A 609 -21.92 -5.43 9.50
CA LEU A 609 -22.43 -4.06 9.60
C LEU A 609 -21.95 -3.17 8.44
N SER A 610 -20.72 -3.37 7.97
CA SER A 610 -20.23 -2.67 6.78
C SER A 610 -20.99 -3.08 5.52
N TRP A 611 -21.32 -4.36 5.33
CA TRP A 611 -22.06 -4.84 4.16
C TRP A 611 -23.47 -4.23 4.09
N PHE A 612 -24.16 -4.15 5.22
CA PHE A 612 -25.52 -3.60 5.34
C PHE A 612 -25.56 -2.09 5.67
N SER A 613 -24.43 -1.38 5.59
CA SER A 613 -24.35 0.04 5.96
C SER A 613 -25.23 0.93 5.08
N LEU A 614 -25.37 0.62 3.78
CA LEU A 614 -26.17 1.40 2.83
C LEU A 614 -27.65 1.44 3.23
N ALA A 615 -28.24 0.28 3.51
CA ALA A 615 -29.59 0.20 4.07
C ALA A 615 -29.65 0.84 5.46
N SER A 616 -28.68 0.57 6.33
CA SER A 616 -28.69 1.04 7.72
C SER A 616 -28.64 2.57 7.85
N TYR A 617 -27.86 3.27 7.02
CA TYR A 617 -27.81 4.74 6.99
C TYR A 617 -29.09 5.36 6.41
N TYR A 618 -29.67 4.76 5.36
CA TYR A 618 -30.96 5.20 4.83
C TYR A 618 -32.09 5.01 5.85
N LEU A 619 -32.21 3.81 6.44
CA LEU A 619 -33.20 3.50 7.47
C LEU A 619 -33.04 4.39 8.71
N THR A 620 -31.81 4.64 9.16
CA THR A 620 -31.54 5.56 10.27
C THR A 620 -32.00 6.99 9.94
N THR A 621 -31.74 7.44 8.71
CA THR A 621 -32.18 8.76 8.21
C THR A 621 -33.71 8.86 8.20
N THR A 622 -34.42 7.88 7.64
CA THR A 622 -35.90 7.92 7.57
C THR A 622 -36.53 7.81 8.96
N VAL A 623 -36.02 6.93 9.83
CA VAL A 623 -36.54 6.71 11.19
C VAL A 623 -36.41 7.95 12.07
N ILE A 624 -35.26 8.63 12.03
CA ILE A 624 -35.06 9.87 12.82
C ILE A 624 -35.97 10.98 12.29
N MET A 625 -36.16 11.08 10.97
CA MET A 625 -37.15 11.99 10.37
C MET A 625 -38.58 11.68 10.85
N ASP A 626 -39.01 10.42 10.83
CA ASP A 626 -40.39 10.06 11.20
C ASP A 626 -40.67 10.18 12.69
N LEU A 627 -39.73 9.78 13.57
CA LEU A 627 -39.89 9.90 15.03
C LEU A 627 -40.05 11.36 15.48
N VAL A 628 -39.41 12.31 14.80
CA VAL A 628 -39.46 13.73 15.18
C VAL A 628 -40.50 14.52 14.38
N GLY A 629 -40.71 14.18 13.11
CA GLY A 629 -41.45 15.02 12.18
C GLY A 629 -42.83 14.52 11.76
N THR A 630 -43.25 13.31 12.18
CA THR A 630 -44.58 12.77 11.87
C THR A 630 -45.44 12.78 13.15
N PRO A 631 -46.50 13.61 13.26
CA PRO A 631 -47.32 13.70 14.46
C PRO A 631 -47.86 12.35 14.93
N SER A 632 -47.55 11.98 16.17
CA SER A 632 -47.89 10.70 16.77
C SER A 632 -47.88 10.76 18.30
N SER A 633 -48.45 9.75 18.96
CA SER A 633 -48.39 9.60 20.42
C SER A 633 -46.94 9.69 20.95
N ASN A 634 -45.99 9.08 20.25
CA ASN A 634 -44.57 9.10 20.59
C ASN A 634 -43.95 10.51 20.62
N ASN A 635 -44.49 11.46 19.84
CA ASN A 635 -44.04 12.85 19.85
C ASN A 635 -45.05 13.86 20.44
N ASN A 636 -46.03 13.41 21.23
CA ASN A 636 -47.13 14.22 21.78
C ASN A 636 -47.95 14.94 20.68
N ASN A 637 -48.07 14.34 19.50
CA ASN A 637 -48.68 14.92 18.30
C ASN A 637 -48.05 16.26 17.86
N HIS A 638 -46.75 16.45 18.12
CA HIS A 638 -46.00 17.66 17.77
C HIS A 638 -44.75 17.35 16.94
N ALA A 639 -44.76 17.76 15.68
CA ALA A 639 -43.65 17.64 14.75
C ALA A 639 -42.67 18.83 14.83
N PHE A 640 -41.37 18.55 14.68
CA PHE A 640 -40.29 19.54 14.79
C PHE A 640 -39.30 19.43 13.60
N PRO A 641 -38.79 20.54 13.03
CA PRO A 641 -38.80 21.91 13.58
C PRO A 641 -39.87 22.86 13.02
N PHE A 642 -40.59 22.49 11.96
CA PHE A 642 -41.48 23.41 11.21
C PHE A 642 -42.98 23.23 11.55
N GLY A 643 -43.30 22.59 12.67
CA GLY A 643 -44.68 22.29 13.07
C GLY A 643 -45.33 21.16 12.27
N ASN A 644 -46.59 20.86 12.60
CA ASN A 644 -47.31 19.65 12.17
C ASN A 644 -47.60 19.54 10.67
N GLU A 645 -47.72 20.66 9.95
CA GLU A 645 -48.06 20.65 8.52
C GLU A 645 -46.82 20.63 7.62
N VAL A 646 -45.83 21.47 7.92
CA VAL A 646 -44.65 21.66 7.05
C VAL A 646 -43.61 20.54 7.26
N THR A 647 -43.42 20.08 8.49
CA THR A 647 -42.36 19.09 8.80
C THR A 647 -42.55 17.74 8.07
N PRO A 648 -43.75 17.12 8.02
CA PRO A 648 -43.95 15.87 7.28
C PRO A 648 -43.66 16.03 5.78
N VAL A 649 -44.03 17.17 5.19
CA VAL A 649 -43.79 17.49 3.78
C VAL A 649 -42.29 17.65 3.51
N VAL A 650 -41.59 18.46 4.32
CA VAL A 650 -40.13 18.65 4.21
C VAL A 650 -39.40 17.31 4.36
N ASN A 651 -39.75 16.50 5.36
CA ASN A 651 -39.17 15.17 5.55
C ASN A 651 -39.40 14.28 4.32
N THR A 652 -40.62 14.25 3.78
CA THR A 652 -40.96 13.45 2.59
C THR A 652 -40.13 13.89 1.37
N CYS A 653 -40.01 15.20 1.14
CA CYS A 653 -39.15 15.74 0.08
C CYS A 653 -37.67 15.36 0.29
N LEU A 654 -37.14 15.45 1.52
CA LEU A 654 -35.75 15.08 1.81
C LEU A 654 -35.48 13.58 1.65
N LYS A 655 -36.43 12.70 1.97
CA LYS A 655 -36.32 11.24 1.72
C LYS A 655 -36.25 10.93 0.21
N TYR A 656 -37.11 11.55 -0.60
CA TYR A 656 -37.05 11.38 -2.06
C TYR A 656 -35.78 12.00 -2.66
N LEU A 657 -35.32 13.15 -2.15
CA LEU A 657 -34.06 13.77 -2.57
C LEU A 657 -32.85 12.88 -2.25
N TYR A 658 -32.81 12.25 -1.06
CA TYR A 658 -31.79 11.26 -0.68
C TYR A 658 -31.76 10.10 -1.66
N LEU A 659 -32.93 9.50 -1.97
CA LEU A 659 -33.02 8.37 -2.91
C LEU A 659 -32.62 8.77 -4.34
N ALA A 660 -33.03 9.95 -4.81
CA ALA A 660 -32.65 10.46 -6.12
C ALA A 660 -31.13 10.70 -6.23
N PHE A 661 -30.50 11.29 -5.19
CA PHE A 661 -29.06 11.48 -5.16
C PHE A 661 -28.29 10.17 -4.96
N LEU A 662 -28.84 9.18 -4.26
CA LEU A 662 -28.25 7.84 -4.15
C LEU A 662 -28.30 7.10 -5.51
N LEU A 663 -29.44 7.15 -6.21
CA LEU A 663 -29.56 6.62 -7.57
C LEU A 663 -28.57 7.31 -8.53
N LEU A 664 -28.41 8.63 -8.41
CA LEU A 664 -27.40 9.38 -9.14
C LEU A 664 -25.97 8.87 -8.85
N GLN A 665 -25.64 8.44 -7.62
CA GLN A 665 -24.32 7.89 -7.35
C GLN A 665 -24.09 6.55 -8.08
N PHE A 666 -25.11 5.68 -8.17
CA PHE A 666 -25.00 4.46 -8.97
C PHE A 666 -24.81 4.77 -10.47
N ILE A 667 -25.55 5.75 -11.02
CA ILE A 667 -25.42 6.20 -12.41
C ILE A 667 -24.01 6.79 -12.66
N LEU A 668 -23.54 7.68 -11.80
CA LEU A 668 -22.21 8.29 -11.89
C LEU A 668 -21.09 7.26 -11.74
N ALA A 669 -21.23 6.31 -10.82
CA ALA A 669 -20.19 5.32 -10.52
C ALA A 669 -20.06 4.23 -11.59
N LEU A 670 -21.13 3.90 -12.30
CA LEU A 670 -21.12 2.95 -13.41
C LEU A 670 -20.78 3.62 -14.75
N GLY A 671 -21.16 4.89 -14.95
CA GLY A 671 -20.99 5.59 -16.22
C GLY A 671 -19.74 6.47 -16.35
N ASN A 672 -19.23 7.07 -15.26
CA ASN A 672 -18.25 8.16 -15.34
C ASN A 672 -17.10 8.08 -14.33
N ARG A 673 -15.88 8.40 -14.78
CA ARG A 673 -14.73 8.60 -13.88
C ARG A 673 -14.90 9.93 -13.10
N PRO A 674 -14.67 9.98 -11.77
CA PRO A 674 -14.85 11.19 -10.94
C PRO A 674 -14.08 12.44 -11.41
N LYS A 675 -12.97 12.25 -12.14
CA LYS A 675 -12.20 13.37 -12.73
C LYS A 675 -12.94 14.11 -13.84
N GLY A 676 -13.93 13.48 -14.49
CA GLY A 676 -14.79 14.08 -15.53
C GLY A 676 -16.08 14.69 -14.97
N SER A 677 -16.76 14.02 -14.04
CA SER A 677 -18.04 14.47 -13.44
C SER A 677 -17.87 15.18 -12.08
N ARG A 678 -16.80 15.97 -11.91
CA ARG A 678 -16.39 16.56 -10.62
C ARG A 678 -17.53 17.32 -9.92
N TRP A 679 -18.22 18.19 -10.66
CA TRP A 679 -19.33 18.99 -10.12
C TRP A 679 -20.49 18.13 -9.62
N SER A 680 -20.86 17.07 -10.34
CA SER A 680 -21.92 16.15 -9.91
C SER A 680 -21.60 15.48 -8.57
N TYR A 681 -20.34 15.05 -8.37
CA TYR A 681 -19.89 14.52 -7.09
C TYR A 681 -19.86 15.59 -5.99
N ILE A 682 -19.35 16.81 -6.26
CA ILE A 682 -19.31 17.90 -5.28
C ILE A 682 -20.72 18.30 -4.82
N VAL A 683 -21.68 18.48 -5.74
CA VAL A 683 -23.08 18.76 -5.41
C VAL A 683 -23.68 17.61 -4.58
N SER A 684 -23.33 16.36 -4.90
CA SER A 684 -23.79 15.20 -4.12
C SER A 684 -23.25 15.20 -2.69
N PHE A 685 -21.97 15.55 -2.47
CA PHE A 685 -21.42 15.74 -1.11
C PHE A 685 -22.19 16.84 -0.36
N CYS A 686 -22.47 17.99 -1.00
CA CYS A 686 -23.23 19.07 -0.39
C CYS A 686 -24.66 18.66 -0.02
N VAL A 687 -25.38 17.97 -0.90
CA VAL A 687 -26.76 17.51 -0.63
C VAL A 687 -26.80 16.49 0.51
N PHE A 688 -25.93 15.49 0.51
CA PHE A 688 -25.86 14.53 1.62
C PHE A 688 -25.42 15.17 2.94
N ALA A 689 -24.54 16.18 2.91
CA ALA A 689 -24.15 16.93 4.10
C ALA A 689 -25.29 17.82 4.66
N LEU A 690 -26.12 18.43 3.79
CA LEU A 690 -27.30 19.19 4.21
C LEU A 690 -28.38 18.29 4.83
N ILE A 691 -28.67 17.13 4.22
CA ILE A 691 -29.59 16.15 4.79
C ILE A 691 -29.06 15.63 6.13
N GLN A 692 -27.75 15.37 6.23
CA GLN A 692 -27.12 14.89 7.46
C GLN A 692 -27.09 15.97 8.56
N ALA A 693 -26.89 17.25 8.22
CA ALA A 693 -27.03 18.35 9.19
C ALA A 693 -28.44 18.38 9.82
N TYR A 694 -29.47 18.16 8.99
CA TYR A 694 -30.85 18.08 9.44
C TYR A 694 -31.09 16.84 10.32
N VAL A 695 -30.61 15.65 9.93
CA VAL A 695 -30.69 14.44 10.78
C VAL A 695 -29.99 14.62 12.12
N ILE A 696 -28.83 15.29 12.16
CA ILE A 696 -28.12 15.63 13.41
C ILE A 696 -28.95 16.57 14.28
N LEU A 697 -29.57 17.60 13.70
CA LEU A 697 -30.46 18.53 14.42
C LEU A 697 -31.69 17.81 15.01
N LEU A 698 -32.33 16.92 14.25
CA LEU A 698 -33.41 16.07 14.74
C LEU A 698 -32.94 15.11 15.85
N SER A 699 -31.73 14.57 15.73
CA SER A 699 -31.12 13.69 16.75
C SER A 699 -30.87 14.42 18.07
N PHE A 700 -30.37 15.65 18.03
CA PHE A 700 -30.23 16.48 19.23
C PHE A 700 -31.58 16.82 19.86
N TYR A 701 -32.62 17.10 19.04
CA TYR A 701 -33.97 17.29 19.55
C TYR A 701 -34.50 16.04 20.27
N LEU A 702 -34.29 14.82 19.74
CA LEU A 702 -34.65 13.57 20.42
C LEU A 702 -33.96 13.43 21.78
N VAL A 703 -32.66 13.77 21.86
CA VAL A 703 -31.90 13.73 23.13
C VAL A 703 -32.42 14.74 24.14
N VAL A 704 -32.63 16.00 23.75
CA VAL A 704 -33.18 17.03 24.64
C VAL A 704 -34.57 16.64 25.12
N ARG A 705 -35.44 16.18 24.21
CA ARG A 705 -36.79 15.71 24.53
C ARG A 705 -36.78 14.55 25.53
N ALA A 706 -35.86 13.59 25.35
CA ALA A 706 -35.67 12.44 26.24
C ALA A 706 -35.28 12.86 27.67
N PHE A 707 -34.50 13.93 27.84
CA PHE A 707 -34.24 14.51 29.17
C PHE A 707 -35.45 15.29 29.71
N SER A 708 -36.10 16.13 28.88
CA SER A 708 -37.15 17.05 29.35
C SER A 708 -38.49 16.40 29.75
N HIS A 709 -38.82 15.22 29.21
CA HIS A 709 -40.12 14.57 29.43
C HIS A 709 -40.06 13.32 30.31
N GLY A 710 -38.94 13.09 30.99
CA GLY A 710 -38.70 11.88 31.76
C GLY A 710 -38.36 10.70 30.85
N ALA A 711 -37.07 10.41 30.71
CA ALA A 711 -36.65 9.03 30.52
C ALA A 711 -36.83 8.30 31.86
N ASP A 712 -37.18 7.00 31.83
CA ASP A 712 -37.20 6.12 33.01
C ASP A 712 -35.77 5.81 33.51
N LEU A 713 -35.01 6.86 33.81
CA LEU A 713 -33.67 6.83 34.36
C LEU A 713 -33.78 7.27 35.82
N ASP A 714 -33.93 6.32 36.73
CA ASP A 714 -33.98 6.62 38.15
C ASP A 714 -32.57 6.96 38.64
N VAL A 715 -32.23 8.24 38.55
CA VAL A 715 -30.96 8.81 39.02
C VAL A 715 -30.98 9.03 40.54
N SER A 716 -32.13 8.86 41.20
CA SER A 716 -32.30 9.17 42.63
C SER A 716 -31.89 8.02 43.54
N ASP A 717 -32.09 6.77 43.09
CA ASP A 717 -32.16 5.60 43.99
C ASP A 717 -30.98 4.61 43.83
N GLY A 718 -29.82 5.13 43.40
CA GLY A 718 -28.53 4.45 43.44
C GLY A 718 -28.08 3.76 42.13
N PHE A 719 -26.77 3.53 42.01
CA PHE A 719 -26.11 3.10 40.77
C PHE A 719 -26.66 1.80 40.16
N ASP A 720 -27.02 0.81 40.99
CA ASP A 720 -27.56 -0.47 40.52
C ASP A 720 -29.00 -0.35 39.98
N LYS A 721 -29.86 0.48 40.61
CA LYS A 721 -31.19 0.80 40.07
C LYS A 721 -31.10 1.63 38.80
N PHE A 722 -30.24 2.64 38.79
CA PHE A 722 -29.94 3.44 37.60
C PHE A 722 -29.52 2.54 36.44
N LEU A 723 -28.55 1.63 36.61
CA LEU A 723 -28.15 0.71 35.55
C LEU A 723 -29.32 -0.18 35.09
N LYS A 724 -30.12 -0.72 36.00
CA LYS A 724 -31.27 -1.58 35.66
C LYS A 724 -32.31 -0.82 34.83
N SER A 725 -32.67 0.40 35.18
CA SER A 725 -33.65 1.18 34.41
C SER A 725 -33.06 1.71 33.09
N PHE A 726 -31.78 2.10 33.08
CA PHE A 726 -30.99 2.48 31.90
C PHE A 726 -30.98 1.37 30.85
N PHE A 727 -30.60 0.14 31.22
CA PHE A 727 -30.61 -1.03 30.34
C PHE A 727 -32.02 -1.53 29.95
N ALA A 728 -33.04 -1.34 30.80
CA ALA A 728 -34.42 -1.77 30.52
C ALA A 728 -35.25 -0.74 29.72
N SER A 729 -34.78 0.50 29.58
CA SER A 729 -35.55 1.60 28.98
C SER A 729 -36.02 1.30 27.55
N THR A 730 -37.29 1.59 27.25
CA THR A 730 -37.94 1.13 26.01
C THR A 730 -37.70 2.05 24.79
N GLY A 731 -37.03 3.19 24.94
CA GLY A 731 -36.76 4.09 23.82
C GLY A 731 -35.70 5.15 24.11
N ALA A 732 -36.03 6.12 24.97
CA ALA A 732 -35.18 7.27 25.29
C ALA A 732 -33.76 6.88 25.73
N GLY A 733 -33.64 5.96 26.70
CA GLY A 733 -32.33 5.54 27.21
C GLY A 733 -31.51 4.73 26.21
N ILE A 734 -32.11 3.94 25.30
CA ILE A 734 -31.36 3.21 24.25
C ILE A 734 -30.68 4.20 23.28
N ILE A 735 -31.36 5.27 22.89
CA ILE A 735 -30.79 6.32 22.03
C ILE A 735 -29.64 7.05 22.77
N LEU A 736 -29.85 7.36 24.05
CA LEU A 736 -28.84 7.98 24.91
C LEU A 736 -27.61 7.08 25.13
N ILE A 737 -27.82 5.79 25.42
CA ILE A 737 -26.77 4.75 25.51
C ILE A 737 -25.95 4.71 24.23
N ALA A 738 -26.61 4.66 23.07
CA ALA A 738 -25.91 4.54 21.80
C ALA A 738 -25.12 5.80 21.44
N LEU A 739 -25.65 7.00 21.70
CA LEU A 739 -24.94 8.25 21.47
C LEU A 739 -23.78 8.45 22.46
N ALA A 740 -23.94 8.07 23.73
CA ALA A 740 -22.86 8.04 24.72
C ALA A 740 -21.78 7.01 24.36
N ALA A 741 -22.17 5.82 23.91
CA ALA A 741 -21.24 4.77 23.50
C ALA A 741 -20.51 5.09 22.18
N THR A 742 -21.15 5.78 21.23
CA THR A 742 -20.58 6.04 19.90
C THR A 742 -19.81 7.36 19.85
N PHE A 743 -20.28 8.42 20.52
CA PHE A 743 -19.64 9.74 20.51
C PHE A 743 -19.01 10.10 21.86
N GLY A 744 -19.65 9.76 22.98
CA GLY A 744 -19.08 9.97 24.31
C GLY A 744 -17.77 9.21 24.50
N LEU A 745 -17.70 7.93 24.11
CA LEU A 745 -16.45 7.16 24.16
C LEU A 745 -15.37 7.71 23.22
N TYR A 746 -15.72 8.40 22.13
CA TYR A 746 -14.71 9.08 21.29
C TYR A 746 -14.08 10.26 22.04
N PHE A 747 -14.89 11.11 22.68
CA PHE A 747 -14.36 12.18 23.55
C PHE A 747 -13.51 11.61 24.69
N VAL A 748 -14.02 10.63 25.45
CA VAL A 748 -13.32 10.04 26.59
C VAL A 748 -12.02 9.36 26.16
N ALA A 749 -12.02 8.58 25.07
CA ALA A 749 -10.81 7.96 24.54
C ALA A 749 -9.78 9.01 24.12
N SER A 750 -10.19 10.07 23.41
CA SER A 750 -9.27 11.11 22.94
C SER A 750 -8.69 11.98 24.07
N PHE A 751 -9.43 12.17 25.17
CA PHE A 751 -8.90 12.76 26.40
C PHE A 751 -7.93 11.82 27.14
N LEU A 752 -8.29 10.54 27.32
CA LEU A 752 -7.38 9.52 27.90
C LEU A 752 -6.10 9.33 27.05
N TYR A 753 -6.21 9.53 25.73
CA TYR A 753 -5.09 9.48 24.81
C TYR A 753 -4.23 10.77 24.83
N LEU A 754 -4.67 11.83 25.53
CA LEU A 754 -4.01 13.14 25.58
C LEU A 754 -3.91 13.84 24.21
N ASP A 755 -4.88 13.64 23.31
CA ASP A 755 -4.98 14.34 22.02
C ASP A 755 -6.45 14.63 21.63
N PRO A 756 -7.17 15.50 22.36
CA PRO A 756 -8.60 15.73 22.15
C PRO A 756 -8.92 16.65 20.97
N TRP A 757 -7.94 17.32 20.36
CA TRP A 757 -8.17 18.47 19.47
C TRP A 757 -9.05 18.17 18.25
N HIS A 758 -8.89 16.99 17.65
CA HIS A 758 -9.68 16.56 16.49
C HIS A 758 -11.20 16.47 16.78
N MET A 759 -11.59 16.28 18.05
CA MET A 759 -12.99 16.31 18.49
C MET A 759 -13.63 17.71 18.38
N PHE A 760 -12.82 18.76 18.32
CA PHE A 760 -13.27 20.15 18.19
C PHE A 760 -13.00 20.72 16.79
N THR A 761 -11.86 20.36 16.17
CA THR A 761 -11.44 20.93 14.88
C THR A 761 -11.95 20.19 13.65
N SER A 762 -12.43 18.95 13.81
CA SER A 762 -12.62 18.02 12.68
C SER A 762 -13.84 17.11 12.80
N PHE A 763 -14.32 16.83 14.01
CA PHE A 763 -15.52 16.03 14.25
C PHE A 763 -16.81 16.61 13.65
N PRO A 764 -17.08 17.94 13.68
CA PRO A 764 -18.27 18.49 13.02
C PRO A 764 -18.31 18.21 11.52
N GLN A 765 -17.18 18.38 10.83
CA GLN A 765 -17.03 18.08 9.40
C GLN A 765 -17.20 16.58 9.13
N TYR A 766 -16.65 15.71 10.00
CA TYR A 766 -16.86 14.26 9.92
C TYR A 766 -18.33 13.87 10.06
N LEU A 767 -19.05 14.39 11.06
CA LEU A 767 -20.47 14.10 11.27
C LEU A 767 -21.33 14.47 10.07
N LEU A 768 -21.05 15.60 9.41
CA LEU A 768 -21.75 16.05 8.20
C LEU A 768 -21.49 15.16 6.99
N ILE A 769 -20.26 14.67 6.81
CA ILE A 769 -19.85 13.93 5.60
C ILE A 769 -20.01 12.40 5.77
N ALA A 770 -20.35 11.91 6.96
CA ALA A 770 -20.55 10.49 7.27
C ALA A 770 -21.54 9.76 6.34
N THR A 771 -22.62 10.41 5.90
CA THR A 771 -23.58 9.84 4.91
C THR A 771 -22.94 9.66 3.53
N SER A 772 -22.09 10.61 3.10
CA SER A 772 -21.38 10.54 1.81
C SER A 772 -20.35 9.42 1.78
N TYR A 773 -19.82 8.98 2.92
CA TYR A 773 -18.93 7.83 2.98
C TYR A 773 -19.60 6.54 2.49
N ILE A 774 -20.88 6.37 2.82
CA ILE A 774 -21.63 5.21 2.37
C ILE A 774 -22.23 5.47 0.97
N ASN A 775 -22.98 6.57 0.83
CA ASN A 775 -23.75 6.84 -0.39
C ASN A 775 -22.88 7.19 -1.61
N ILE A 776 -21.72 7.83 -1.42
CA ILE A 776 -20.79 8.18 -2.51
C ILE A 776 -19.60 7.21 -2.52
N LEU A 777 -18.82 7.13 -1.45
CA LEU A 777 -17.53 6.43 -1.49
C LEU A 777 -17.70 4.91 -1.59
N MET A 778 -18.56 4.30 -0.76
CA MET A 778 -18.78 2.86 -0.78
C MET A 778 -19.54 2.41 -2.03
N VAL A 779 -20.58 3.14 -2.45
CA VAL A 779 -21.25 2.93 -3.74
C VAL A 779 -20.24 2.99 -4.89
N TYR A 780 -19.41 4.03 -4.97
CA TYR A 780 -18.39 4.15 -6.01
C TYR A 780 -17.39 2.98 -5.96
N ALA A 781 -16.93 2.60 -4.78
CA ALA A 781 -15.95 1.54 -4.59
C ALA A 781 -16.48 0.17 -5.07
N PHE A 782 -17.66 -0.23 -4.61
CA PHE A 782 -18.30 -1.49 -4.98
C PHE A 782 -18.67 -1.50 -6.48
N SER A 783 -19.28 -0.42 -6.99
CA SER A 783 -19.55 -0.23 -8.43
C SER A 783 -18.29 -0.23 -9.29
N ASN A 784 -17.09 -0.09 -8.72
CA ASN A 784 -15.82 -0.15 -9.44
C ASN A 784 -14.93 -1.33 -9.02
N TRP A 785 -15.48 -2.42 -8.47
CA TRP A 785 -14.71 -3.63 -8.09
C TRP A 785 -13.86 -4.24 -9.23
N HIS A 786 -14.25 -4.04 -10.49
CA HIS A 786 -13.47 -4.44 -11.67
C HIS A 786 -12.19 -3.61 -11.90
N ASP A 787 -12.08 -2.41 -11.31
CA ASP A 787 -10.95 -1.52 -11.46
C ASP A 787 -9.93 -1.84 -10.35
N VAL A 788 -8.82 -2.46 -10.75
CA VAL A 788 -7.66 -2.75 -9.91
C VAL A 788 -6.45 -1.87 -10.27
N SER A 789 -6.67 -0.76 -10.98
CA SER A 789 -5.62 0.20 -11.28
C SER A 789 -5.18 0.93 -10.01
N TRP A 790 -3.87 1.23 -9.93
CA TRP A 790 -3.28 1.98 -8.82
C TRP A 790 -3.49 3.50 -8.93
N GLY A 791 -3.89 4.02 -10.10
CA GLY A 791 -4.28 5.42 -10.30
C GLY A 791 -3.16 6.41 -10.63
N THR A 792 -1.93 5.92 -10.87
CA THR A 792 -0.75 6.73 -11.24
C THR A 792 -0.96 7.57 -12.51
N LYS A 793 -0.43 8.79 -12.55
CA LYS A 793 -0.45 9.65 -13.76
C LYS A 793 0.65 9.19 -14.73
N GLY A 794 0.26 8.50 -15.81
CA GLY A 794 1.11 8.31 -16.99
C GLY A 794 2.08 7.12 -16.95
N SER A 795 2.19 6.48 -18.11
CA SER A 795 3.24 5.58 -18.60
C SER A 795 2.99 5.46 -20.12
N ASP A 796 3.94 5.23 -21.02
CA ASP A 796 5.39 4.95 -20.95
C ASP A 796 6.09 5.66 -22.13
N LYS A 797 7.33 6.15 -22.02
CA LYS A 797 8.17 6.51 -23.19
C LYS A 797 9.67 6.70 -22.89
N ALA A 798 10.37 5.58 -22.67
CA ALA A 798 11.78 5.56 -22.27
C ALA A 798 12.78 5.53 -23.44
N ASP A 799 12.97 6.68 -24.13
CA ASP A 799 14.06 6.90 -25.10
C ASP A 799 14.92 8.11 -24.68
N ALA A 800 16.05 7.82 -24.00
CA ALA A 800 16.84 8.87 -23.33
C ALA A 800 18.32 8.54 -23.00
N LEU A 801 18.80 7.29 -23.08
CA LEU A 801 20.11 6.88 -22.54
C LEU A 801 20.98 6.12 -23.57
N PRO A 802 22.33 6.26 -23.52
CA PRO A 802 23.27 5.55 -24.39
C PRO A 802 23.56 4.10 -23.92
N SER A 803 23.85 3.23 -24.88
CA SER A 803 24.25 1.83 -24.71
C SER A 803 25.78 1.65 -24.63
N VAL A 804 26.27 0.50 -24.13
CA VAL A 804 27.71 0.20 -24.00
C VAL A 804 28.00 -1.27 -24.31
N GLN A 805 29.06 -1.52 -25.08
CA GLN A 805 29.61 -2.87 -25.35
C GLN A 805 31.00 -3.02 -24.72
N THR A 806 31.31 -4.20 -24.19
CA THR A 806 32.63 -4.51 -23.62
C THR A 806 33.67 -4.88 -24.67
N GLN A 807 34.95 -4.78 -24.29
CA GLN A 807 36.06 -5.37 -25.04
C GLN A 807 36.93 -6.24 -24.12
N LYS A 808 37.72 -7.15 -24.72
CA LYS A 808 38.67 -8.00 -23.97
C LYS A 808 39.91 -7.19 -23.61
N GLY A 809 40.36 -7.28 -22.36
CA GLY A 809 41.62 -6.67 -21.93
C GLY A 809 42.85 -7.27 -22.62
N SER A 810 43.90 -6.47 -22.76
CA SER A 810 45.19 -6.82 -23.39
C SER A 810 45.82 -8.10 -22.83
N ASP A 811 45.56 -8.41 -21.57
CA ASP A 811 46.26 -9.44 -20.81
C ASP A 811 45.53 -10.80 -20.85
N GLY A 812 44.53 -10.94 -21.74
CA GLY A 812 43.76 -12.18 -21.96
C GLY A 812 42.80 -12.58 -20.83
N LYS A 813 42.80 -11.89 -19.67
CA LYS A 813 41.92 -12.16 -18.52
C LYS A 813 41.20 -10.91 -18.04
N GLY A 814 39.91 -10.82 -18.38
CA GLY A 814 38.97 -9.81 -17.90
C GLY A 814 38.31 -8.99 -19.02
N ALA A 815 37.02 -8.73 -18.86
CA ALA A 815 36.28 -7.76 -19.67
C ALA A 815 36.52 -6.34 -19.14
N VAL A 816 36.75 -5.40 -20.06
CA VAL A 816 37.13 -4.01 -19.77
C VAL A 816 36.31 -3.06 -20.64
N ILE A 817 35.93 -1.92 -20.06
CA ILE A 817 35.29 -0.82 -20.79
C ILE A 817 36.33 0.27 -21.07
N GLU A 818 36.42 0.72 -22.32
CA GLU A 818 37.02 2.01 -22.69
C GLU A 818 35.93 2.95 -23.21
N GLU A 819 36.03 4.23 -22.87
CA GLU A 819 35.16 5.29 -23.38
C GLU A 819 35.99 6.15 -24.34
N VAL A 820 35.54 6.34 -25.60
CA VAL A 820 36.24 7.12 -26.62
C VAL A 820 35.24 8.01 -27.37
N ASP A 821 35.71 9.20 -27.75
CA ASP A 821 34.99 10.26 -28.45
C ASP A 821 34.74 9.90 -29.94
N LEU A 822 33.58 10.26 -30.50
CA LEU A 822 33.15 9.87 -31.85
C LEU A 822 33.05 11.07 -32.82
N PRO A 823 33.79 11.08 -33.94
CA PRO A 823 33.78 12.20 -34.90
C PRO A 823 32.43 12.47 -35.58
N GLN A 824 32.23 13.74 -35.93
CA GLN A 824 30.95 14.32 -36.35
C GLN A 824 30.53 14.01 -37.81
N ALA A 825 31.04 12.92 -38.41
CA ALA A 825 30.83 12.61 -39.84
C ALA A 825 29.65 11.66 -40.12
N ASP A 826 29.33 10.73 -39.21
CA ASP A 826 28.27 9.73 -39.43
C ASP A 826 26.84 10.25 -39.19
N ILE A 827 26.70 11.43 -38.58
CA ILE A 827 25.41 12.01 -38.17
C ILE A 827 24.52 12.33 -39.37
N ASP A 828 25.10 12.87 -40.45
CA ASP A 828 24.33 13.29 -41.63
C ASP A 828 23.78 12.11 -42.45
N SER A 829 24.30 10.90 -42.25
CA SER A 829 23.81 9.68 -42.92
C SER A 829 22.49 9.14 -42.35
N GLN A 830 22.16 9.47 -41.09
CA GLN A 830 21.01 8.87 -40.39
C GLN A 830 19.73 9.68 -40.48
N PHE A 831 19.80 10.94 -40.91
CA PHE A 831 18.62 11.82 -41.01
C PHE A 831 17.66 11.37 -42.13
N GLU A 832 18.19 10.93 -43.28
CA GLU A 832 17.39 10.61 -44.47
C GLU A 832 16.42 9.41 -44.27
N GLN A 833 16.78 8.44 -43.41
CA GLN A 833 15.90 7.30 -43.13
C GLN A 833 14.68 7.65 -42.26
N THR A 834 14.72 8.77 -41.53
CA THR A 834 13.62 9.18 -40.63
C THR A 834 12.40 9.66 -41.43
N VAL A 835 12.62 10.36 -42.56
CA VAL A 835 11.55 10.98 -43.36
C VAL A 835 10.59 9.94 -43.96
N LYS A 836 11.08 8.75 -44.35
CA LYS A 836 10.24 7.68 -44.93
C LYS A 836 9.33 6.96 -43.92
N ARG A 837 9.44 7.22 -42.62
CA ARG A 837 8.55 6.64 -41.59
C ARG A 837 7.32 7.52 -41.27
N ALA A 838 7.21 8.70 -41.89
CA ALA A 838 6.11 9.65 -41.64
C ALA A 838 4.85 9.45 -42.53
N LEU A 839 4.93 8.63 -43.58
CA LEU A 839 3.89 8.52 -44.62
C LEU A 839 3.33 7.10 -44.79
N THR A 840 2.73 6.56 -43.73
CA THR A 840 1.80 5.43 -43.80
C THR A 840 0.50 5.79 -43.08
N PRO A 841 -0.69 5.62 -43.71
CA PRO A 841 -1.95 5.99 -43.08
C PRO A 841 -2.25 5.11 -41.86
N TYR A 842 -2.85 5.72 -40.83
CA TYR A 842 -3.26 5.03 -39.62
C TYR A 842 -4.36 4.00 -39.91
N ILE A 843 -4.02 2.71 -39.85
CA ILE A 843 -4.99 1.63 -39.80
C ILE A 843 -5.42 1.47 -38.34
N ALA A 844 -6.70 1.77 -38.05
CA ALA A 844 -7.25 1.50 -36.73
C ALA A 844 -7.17 -0.01 -36.42
N PRO A 845 -6.66 -0.43 -35.24
CA PRO A 845 -6.60 -1.83 -34.89
C PRO A 845 -8.02 -2.40 -34.82
N LYS A 846 -8.27 -3.53 -35.49
CA LYS A 846 -9.53 -4.27 -35.32
C LYS A 846 -9.64 -4.71 -33.88
N GLU A 847 -10.74 -4.36 -33.21
CA GLU A 847 -11.06 -4.91 -31.89
C GLU A 847 -11.26 -6.43 -32.02
N ASP A 848 -10.36 -7.21 -31.43
CA ASP A 848 -10.43 -8.67 -31.45
C ASP A 848 -11.50 -9.11 -30.44
N THR A 849 -12.74 -9.31 -30.92
CA THR A 849 -13.95 -9.55 -30.12
C THR A 849 -14.04 -10.95 -29.50
N LYS A 850 -12.93 -11.44 -28.96
CA LYS A 850 -12.88 -12.53 -27.99
C LYS A 850 -13.27 -11.98 -26.62
N LYS A 851 -14.05 -12.73 -25.83
CA LYS A 851 -14.41 -12.34 -24.44
C LYS A 851 -13.13 -12.15 -23.62
N THR A 852 -12.82 -10.91 -23.27
CA THR A 852 -11.56 -10.59 -22.58
C THR A 852 -11.66 -10.91 -21.09
N LEU A 853 -10.52 -10.99 -20.41
CA LEU A 853 -10.50 -11.08 -18.94
C LEU A 853 -11.23 -9.90 -18.28
N GLU A 854 -11.26 -8.73 -18.92
CA GLU A 854 -12.03 -7.61 -18.42
C GLU A 854 -13.54 -7.88 -18.38
N ASP A 855 -14.09 -8.62 -19.34
CA ASP A 855 -15.53 -8.88 -19.41
C ASP A 855 -15.98 -9.85 -18.31
N SER A 856 -15.09 -10.78 -17.95
CA SER A 856 -15.22 -11.58 -16.73
C SER A 856 -15.22 -10.70 -15.47
N TYR A 857 -14.35 -9.69 -15.39
CA TYR A 857 -14.29 -8.77 -14.24
C TYR A 857 -15.48 -7.80 -14.18
N LYS A 858 -15.93 -7.27 -15.32
CA LYS A 858 -17.16 -6.48 -15.49
C LYS A 858 -18.37 -7.31 -15.05
N SER A 859 -18.43 -8.60 -15.41
CA SER A 859 -19.49 -9.53 -15.01
C SER A 859 -19.45 -9.87 -13.51
N PHE A 860 -18.27 -10.17 -12.94
CA PHE A 860 -18.13 -10.40 -11.50
C PHE A 860 -18.54 -9.17 -10.69
N ARG A 861 -18.08 -7.96 -11.09
CA ARG A 861 -18.54 -6.69 -10.52
C ARG A 861 -20.06 -6.62 -10.56
N THR A 862 -20.69 -6.83 -11.71
CA THR A 862 -22.16 -6.78 -11.83
C THR A 862 -22.81 -7.76 -10.86
N ARG A 863 -22.37 -9.01 -10.77
CA ARG A 863 -22.91 -10.00 -9.81
C ARG A 863 -22.74 -9.55 -8.34
N LEU A 864 -21.57 -9.07 -7.96
CA LEU A 864 -21.27 -8.60 -6.59
C LEU A 864 -22.10 -7.37 -6.22
N VAL A 865 -22.18 -6.38 -7.12
CA VAL A 865 -22.93 -5.14 -6.94
C VAL A 865 -24.43 -5.42 -6.92
N THR A 866 -24.94 -6.27 -7.81
CA THR A 866 -26.32 -6.76 -7.79
C THR A 866 -26.62 -7.44 -6.44
N LEU A 867 -25.79 -8.36 -5.97
CA LEU A 867 -25.98 -9.02 -4.67
C LEU A 867 -25.97 -8.02 -3.50
N TRP A 868 -25.05 -7.05 -3.51
CA TRP A 868 -24.95 -6.03 -2.47
C TRP A 868 -26.15 -5.07 -2.46
N ILE A 869 -26.57 -4.58 -3.64
CA ILE A 869 -27.77 -3.74 -3.80
C ILE A 869 -29.02 -4.50 -3.39
N PHE A 870 -29.26 -5.71 -3.92
CA PHE A 870 -30.48 -6.45 -3.60
C PHE A 870 -30.52 -6.94 -2.16
N SER A 871 -29.39 -7.27 -1.51
CA SER A 871 -29.39 -7.60 -0.08
C SER A 871 -29.65 -6.37 0.81
N ASN A 872 -29.15 -5.18 0.45
CA ASN A 872 -29.48 -3.94 1.15
C ASN A 872 -30.92 -3.49 0.88
N ALA A 873 -31.42 -3.61 -0.36
CA ALA A 873 -32.81 -3.29 -0.71
C ALA A 873 -33.80 -4.27 -0.05
N LEU A 874 -33.48 -5.57 -0.01
CA LEU A 874 -34.24 -6.57 0.71
C LEU A 874 -34.29 -6.26 2.22
N LEU A 875 -33.15 -5.87 2.83
CA LEU A 875 -33.15 -5.42 4.22
C LEU A 875 -34.04 -4.17 4.41
N ALA A 876 -33.93 -3.16 3.55
CA ALA A 876 -34.75 -1.96 3.63
C ALA A 876 -36.25 -2.29 3.56
N VAL A 877 -36.68 -3.07 2.56
CA VAL A 877 -38.08 -3.50 2.41
C VAL A 877 -38.52 -4.38 3.59
N ALA A 878 -37.73 -5.39 3.96
CA ALA A 878 -38.03 -6.30 5.08
C ALA A 878 -37.97 -5.62 6.47
N ILE A 879 -37.54 -4.36 6.55
CA ILE A 879 -37.75 -3.50 7.73
C ILE A 879 -38.99 -2.61 7.56
N THR A 880 -39.29 -2.06 6.38
CA THR A 880 -40.39 -1.08 6.18
C THR A 880 -41.76 -1.62 5.71
N SER A 881 -41.89 -2.84 5.18
CA SER A 881 -43.18 -3.39 4.68
C SER A 881 -44.02 -4.09 5.77
N ASP A 882 -45.06 -3.46 6.29
CA ASP A 882 -45.79 -3.97 7.47
C ASP A 882 -46.53 -5.29 7.22
N ASN A 883 -47.07 -5.48 6.02
CA ASN A 883 -47.45 -6.77 5.45
C ASN A 883 -46.81 -6.92 4.06
N PHE A 884 -46.65 -8.16 3.57
CA PHE A 884 -46.18 -8.41 2.20
C PHE A 884 -47.26 -8.18 1.11
N ASP A 885 -48.52 -8.01 1.51
CA ASP A 885 -49.68 -7.86 0.60
C ASP A 885 -49.69 -6.55 -0.21
N LYS A 886 -48.83 -5.59 0.13
CA LYS A 886 -48.70 -4.29 -0.56
C LYS A 886 -47.23 -3.91 -0.72
N PHE A 887 -46.77 -3.81 -1.96
CA PHE A 887 -45.40 -3.42 -2.28
C PHE A 887 -45.26 -1.88 -2.23
N GLY A 888 -44.74 -1.36 -1.12
CA GLY A 888 -44.47 0.07 -0.94
C GLY A 888 -43.81 0.39 0.40
N PHE A 889 -43.23 1.58 0.51
CA PHE A 889 -42.71 2.11 1.78
C PHE A 889 -43.86 2.73 2.57
N THR A 890 -44.13 2.26 3.79
CA THR A 890 -45.10 2.92 4.68
C THR A 890 -44.48 4.16 5.34
N SER A 891 -45.32 5.17 5.59
CA SER A 891 -44.90 6.47 6.13
C SER A 891 -44.93 6.53 7.67
N ILE A 892 -44.99 5.37 8.33
CA ILE A 892 -45.18 5.24 9.79
C ILE A 892 -44.08 4.33 10.33
N ALA A 893 -43.37 4.78 11.39
CA ALA A 893 -42.33 3.98 12.02
C ALA A 893 -42.95 2.85 12.87
N THR A 894 -42.99 1.64 12.34
CA THR A 894 -43.62 0.48 12.99
C THR A 894 -42.67 -0.33 13.89
N THR A 895 -43.23 -1.26 14.67
CA THR A 895 -42.52 -2.02 15.73
C THR A 895 -41.26 -2.73 15.24
N ARG A 896 -41.28 -3.27 14.01
CA ARG A 896 -40.11 -3.92 13.39
C ARG A 896 -39.01 -2.92 13.06
N THR A 897 -39.37 -1.75 12.55
CA THR A 897 -38.46 -0.63 12.28
C THR A 897 -37.80 -0.12 13.56
N ALA A 898 -38.58 0.05 14.63
CA ALA A 898 -38.06 0.40 15.95
C ALA A 898 -37.10 -0.68 16.51
N ASN A 899 -37.43 -1.96 16.36
CA ASN A 899 -36.58 -3.07 16.80
C ASN A 899 -35.28 -3.20 16.00
N PHE A 900 -35.31 -3.01 14.68
CA PHE A 900 -34.09 -2.95 13.87
C PHE A 900 -33.18 -1.79 14.31
N PHE A 901 -33.75 -0.60 14.51
CA PHE A 901 -32.98 0.55 14.98
C PHE A 901 -32.36 0.30 16.37
N ARG A 902 -33.12 -0.24 17.33
CA ARG A 902 -32.59 -0.68 18.64
C ARG A 902 -31.43 -1.67 18.49
N ALA A 903 -31.57 -2.68 17.62
CA ALA A 903 -30.54 -3.70 17.40
C ALA A 903 -29.26 -3.13 16.76
N LEU A 904 -29.41 -2.25 15.76
CA LEU A 904 -28.30 -1.53 15.13
C LEU A 904 -27.55 -0.67 16.15
N LEU A 905 -28.28 0.12 16.95
CA LEU A 905 -27.72 0.95 18.02
C LEU A 905 -26.95 0.11 19.06
N TRP A 906 -27.50 -1.03 19.51
CA TRP A 906 -26.82 -1.94 20.44
C TRP A 906 -25.56 -2.57 19.84
N ALA A 907 -25.60 -2.96 18.55
CA ALA A 907 -24.42 -3.50 17.87
C ALA A 907 -23.30 -2.45 17.72
N THR A 908 -23.64 -1.22 17.33
CA THR A 908 -22.68 -0.10 17.25
C THR A 908 -22.11 0.26 18.63
N ALA A 909 -22.94 0.30 19.67
CA ALA A 909 -22.50 0.54 21.05
C ALA A 909 -21.55 -0.57 21.55
N GLY A 910 -21.89 -1.84 21.31
CA GLY A 910 -21.07 -2.99 21.69
C GLY A 910 -19.68 -2.99 21.03
N LEU A 911 -19.61 -2.76 19.71
CA LEU A 911 -18.32 -2.65 19.02
C LEU A 911 -17.50 -1.43 19.48
N SER A 912 -18.17 -0.31 19.77
CA SER A 912 -17.51 0.90 20.30
C SER A 912 -16.95 0.67 21.70
N LEU A 913 -17.66 -0.09 22.55
CA LEU A 913 -17.18 -0.51 23.87
C LEU A 913 -15.98 -1.47 23.76
N VAL A 914 -15.99 -2.45 22.85
CA VAL A 914 -14.84 -3.34 22.61
C VAL A 914 -13.59 -2.53 22.22
N ARG A 915 -13.74 -1.58 21.28
CA ARG A 915 -12.66 -0.65 20.87
C ARG A 915 -12.16 0.19 22.06
N PHE A 916 -13.06 0.71 22.89
CA PHE A 916 -12.70 1.49 24.07
C PHE A 916 -11.96 0.67 25.13
N LEU A 917 -12.40 -0.56 25.43
CA LEU A 917 -11.71 -1.45 26.38
C LEU A 917 -10.29 -1.81 25.88
N GLY A 918 -10.13 -2.05 24.58
CA GLY A 918 -8.81 -2.23 23.96
C GLY A 918 -7.92 -0.99 24.05
N CYS A 919 -8.49 0.21 23.84
CA CYS A 919 -7.80 1.48 24.06
C CYS A 919 -7.32 1.65 25.51
N VAL A 920 -8.20 1.43 26.49
CA VAL A 920 -7.88 1.55 27.92
C VAL A 920 -6.79 0.54 28.33
N TRP A 921 -6.88 -0.72 27.88
CA TRP A 921 -5.83 -1.72 28.14
C TRP A 921 -4.49 -1.34 27.50
N PHE A 922 -4.47 -0.91 26.24
CA PHE A 922 -3.27 -0.46 25.55
C PHE A 922 -2.61 0.75 26.24
N LEU A 923 -3.41 1.74 26.65
CA LEU A 923 -2.93 2.92 27.36
C LEU A 923 -2.41 2.56 28.76
N GLY A 924 -3.11 1.69 29.50
CA GLY A 924 -2.66 1.17 30.79
C GLY A 924 -1.34 0.41 30.68
N LYS A 925 -1.24 -0.55 29.75
CA LYS A 925 -0.01 -1.28 29.44
C LYS A 925 1.13 -0.34 29.07
N SER A 926 0.88 0.63 28.18
CA SER A 926 1.90 1.58 27.71
C SER A 926 2.37 2.53 28.82
N GLY A 927 1.45 3.02 29.66
CA GLY A 927 1.76 3.90 30.79
C GLY A 927 2.54 3.19 31.89
N LEU A 928 2.13 1.96 32.26
CA LEU A 928 2.87 1.12 33.21
C LEU A 928 4.26 0.78 32.68
N LEU A 929 4.37 0.36 31.41
CA LEU A 929 5.68 0.10 30.79
C LEU A 929 6.55 1.36 30.74
N CYS A 930 6.00 2.55 30.51
CA CYS A 930 6.76 3.81 30.57
C CYS A 930 7.38 4.07 31.97
N CYS A 931 6.74 3.58 33.05
CA CYS A 931 7.27 3.69 34.41
C CYS A 931 8.41 2.69 34.70
N PHE A 932 8.38 1.50 34.10
CA PHE A 932 9.37 0.44 34.36
C PHE A 932 10.51 0.37 33.31
N ALA A 933 10.26 0.77 32.06
CA ALA A 933 11.22 0.73 30.95
C ALA A 933 12.19 1.92 30.91
N ARG A 934 12.23 2.76 31.94
CA ARG A 934 13.30 3.76 32.14
C ARG A 934 14.52 3.13 32.79
N ARG A 935 15.33 2.43 31.98
CA ARG A 935 16.73 2.11 32.29
C ARG A 935 17.59 2.46 31.08
#